data_AF-A0A928KNQ5-F1
#
_entry.id   AF-A0A928KNQ5-F1
#
_cell.length_a   1.000
_cell.length_b   1.000
_cell.length_c   1.000
_cell.angle_alpha   90.00
_cell.angle_beta   90.00
_cell.angle_gamma   90.00
#
_symmetry.space_group_name_H-M   'P 1'
#
loop_
_entity.id
_entity.type
_entity.pdbx_description
1 polymer ?
#
loop_
_entity_poly.entity_id
_entity_poly.type
_entity_poly.pdbx_seq_one_letter_code
_entity_poly.pdbx_strand_id
1 'polypeptide(L)'
;MRPSVTKRFFSAVLSAAVTTAAFVNMMPVVMAAQATTTDKLNIRSGPGTSYQIVKTIEKGTKVETLDAGSSGWYKIKLADGTQGYCSSQYVRVASSGSSGGAGSSAPAGGSSSAYGTLTLDTRSYTMAPGNIYDFRAKVEGMGLTQADVKVYSSRTGIAAVTRVAGTDKYRVTARGEGVCYVVAEVAGVHASIKITVQKGVKAWGESTRSISLLGNHPGRPSGGDSSSGGQTGAITLDTKSYQFASVGKVYQFLAKGIAKGSSPTVTSSNPSAVSVSLKNANDPRGYLYEIKAVSAGSAVITVSSGSASAQLTAAVPGSGGSGGQTGAFALDTSSYAFSSVGGVYQFLAKGLASGSSPTATSSNPSVVSVSLKNAHDPRGYLYEIKAVSAGSAVITVTSGSYSAFLTASVPSSGGSGGGSTEITGARTTTAVNLRSEPNTNCSVLVTLKPGAVVAVLDTTSYPDWTKVRTAEGKTGYLYNDYIEYLYGNDGTQISGLTLSNTSGTIPKGKSYYVKASVSPTGADVTWTSSNTGVATVNNGFIYGNQPGSAVITAKSGSKTATCRVTVTAAEPVKTAYTTPNVAGIGQQVELVAVTDNTRSSVRFVVSMNDGTKKTLDVGSYTTETSTNGNLAPNYTRVWKTAVTFSSPGTYPVAVYSSTGSGYSSTGVTTSSFVVSTQEKTSSTRENRRVSDEMLALIGKWEGYRAAVYPDTLAGNIPTIGYGQTFGAGALFYNNQTKTEAWAQLLNSVNGSYTQAVNTFLANNNIKANQQNFDAMVSFSYNVGAGYWSGTSAFDIREIMLNSVVPPTVPAGGLSASATLNFDLFPSASSAGGRLTEVAASTFLQVLQISVDASTKSVWYQVQTPDGTVGWARSGAIRFSDAASMQRDLSYTDSHAIATEWLRWNQAGGKVYAGLVYRRLGETKVFSFGNYTEADSANANYKRNTYGYTYPVSAQPYEQ
;
A
#
# COMPACT_ATOMS: atom_id res chain seq x y z
N MET A 1 12.59 5.45 -46.79
CA MET A 1 11.33 5.21 -47.49
C MET A 1 10.55 4.13 -46.74
N ARG A 2 9.27 4.41 -46.44
CA ARG A 2 8.23 3.44 -45.99
C ARG A 2 8.00 2.36 -47.09
N PRO A 3 7.40 1.17 -46.82
CA PRO A 3 5.95 0.99 -46.53
C PRO A 3 5.67 -0.07 -45.43
N SER A 4 4.70 0.07 -44.50
CA SER A 4 3.24 0.24 -44.57
C SER A 4 2.43 -1.06 -44.79
N VAL A 5 1.64 -1.42 -43.75
CA VAL A 5 0.25 -1.92 -43.78
C VAL A 5 0.08 -3.35 -44.35
N THR A 6 -0.64 -4.30 -43.73
CA THR A 6 -2.12 -4.42 -43.81
C THR A 6 -2.64 -5.54 -42.88
N LYS A 7 -3.79 -5.29 -42.23
CA LYS A 7 -4.70 -6.30 -41.62
C LYS A 7 -5.32 -7.19 -42.71
N ARG A 8 -5.62 -8.47 -42.42
CA ARG A 8 -6.98 -9.09 -42.49
C ARG A 8 -6.95 -10.64 -42.42
N PHE A 9 -7.82 -11.17 -41.54
CA PHE A 9 -8.69 -12.37 -41.60
C PHE A 9 -8.32 -13.58 -42.47
N PHE A 10 -8.42 -14.79 -41.88
CA PHE A 10 -9.20 -15.91 -42.44
C PHE A 10 -9.65 -16.89 -41.33
N SER A 11 -10.82 -17.48 -41.52
CA SER A 11 -11.50 -18.48 -40.69
C SER A 11 -11.83 -19.69 -41.57
N ALA A 12 -11.65 -20.93 -41.09
CA ALA A 12 -12.30 -22.18 -41.54
C ALA A 12 -11.77 -23.34 -40.65
N VAL A 13 -12.56 -23.95 -39.74
CA VAL A 13 -13.54 -25.06 -39.89
C VAL A 13 -12.91 -26.47 -40.04
N LEU A 14 -12.98 -27.21 -38.92
CA LEU A 14 -13.42 -28.60 -38.67
C LEU A 14 -13.05 -29.76 -39.61
N SER A 15 -12.40 -30.81 -39.06
CA SER A 15 -12.88 -32.21 -39.17
C SER A 15 -12.19 -33.15 -38.16
N ALA A 16 -12.94 -34.16 -37.70
CA ALA A 16 -12.70 -34.99 -36.53
C ALA A 16 -12.07 -36.36 -36.85
N ALA A 17 -11.46 -37.00 -35.84
CA ALA A 17 -11.45 -38.46 -35.70
C ALA A 17 -11.39 -38.84 -34.21
N VAL A 18 -12.34 -39.67 -33.79
CA VAL A 18 -12.59 -40.17 -32.43
C VAL A 18 -12.21 -41.65 -32.37
N THR A 19 -11.52 -42.04 -31.31
CA THR A 19 -11.44 -43.40 -30.70
C THR A 19 -11.06 -43.14 -29.24
N THR A 20 -11.66 -43.67 -28.15
CA THR A 20 -12.35 -44.94 -27.90
C THR A 20 -12.95 -44.93 -26.48
N ALA A 21 -13.93 -45.82 -26.28
CA ALA A 21 -14.32 -46.53 -25.05
C ALA A 21 -15.11 -45.81 -23.94
N ALA A 22 -16.36 -46.26 -23.78
CA ALA A 22 -17.24 -46.02 -22.66
C ALA A 22 -16.83 -46.87 -21.43
N PHE A 23 -16.85 -46.25 -20.24
CA PHE A 23 -17.01 -46.94 -18.97
C PHE A 23 -18.36 -46.54 -18.37
N VAL A 24 -19.13 -47.55 -17.96
CA VAL A 24 -20.45 -47.47 -17.35
C VAL A 24 -20.36 -46.73 -16.02
N ASN A 25 -21.06 -45.61 -15.90
CA ASN A 25 -21.16 -44.85 -14.66
C ASN A 25 -22.24 -45.50 -13.78
N MET A 26 -21.86 -46.43 -12.89
CA MET A 26 -22.73 -46.81 -11.77
C MET A 26 -22.90 -45.59 -10.86
N MET A 27 -24.13 -45.09 -10.75
CA MET A 27 -24.45 -44.10 -9.71
C MET A 27 -24.26 -44.74 -8.33
N PRO A 28 -23.56 -44.09 -7.39
CA PRO A 28 -23.49 -44.60 -6.02
C PRO A 28 -24.87 -44.45 -5.38
N VAL A 29 -25.43 -45.57 -4.92
CA VAL A 29 -26.56 -45.59 -3.97
C VAL A 29 -26.12 -44.82 -2.72
N VAL A 30 -26.74 -43.68 -2.46
CA VAL A 30 -26.48 -42.87 -1.26
C VAL A 30 -27.16 -43.55 -0.08
N MET A 31 -26.35 -43.94 0.90
CA MET A 31 -26.80 -44.56 2.15
C MET A 31 -27.74 -43.61 2.91
N ALA A 32 -28.96 -44.06 3.18
CA ALA A 32 -29.86 -43.35 4.06
C ALA A 32 -29.31 -43.38 5.51
N ALA A 33 -29.13 -42.22 6.13
CA ALA A 33 -28.56 -42.11 7.47
C ALA A 33 -29.58 -41.55 8.46
N GLN A 34 -29.65 -42.18 9.64
CA GLN A 34 -30.49 -41.70 10.74
C GLN A 34 -29.90 -40.40 11.29
N ALA A 35 -30.71 -39.35 11.32
CA ALA A 35 -30.32 -38.04 11.78
C ALA A 35 -31.36 -37.46 12.75
N THR A 36 -30.96 -36.45 13.52
CA THR A 36 -31.82 -35.79 14.49
C THR A 36 -31.74 -34.29 14.31
N THR A 37 -32.89 -33.62 14.31
CA THR A 37 -32.94 -32.16 14.21
C THR A 37 -32.39 -31.48 15.47
N THR A 38 -31.63 -30.41 15.31
CA THR A 38 -31.02 -29.65 16.41
C THR A 38 -31.81 -28.39 16.77
N ASP A 39 -32.84 -28.05 16.00
CA ASP A 39 -33.80 -26.97 16.24
C ASP A 39 -35.18 -27.25 15.59
N LYS A 40 -36.21 -26.44 15.89
CA LYS A 40 -37.52 -26.50 15.23
C LYS A 40 -37.38 -26.11 13.76
N LEU A 41 -37.85 -26.98 12.85
CA LEU A 41 -37.47 -26.92 11.45
C LEU A 41 -38.67 -27.03 10.50
N ASN A 42 -38.69 -26.17 9.49
CA ASN A 42 -39.66 -26.22 8.40
C ASN A 42 -39.16 -27.16 7.29
N ILE A 43 -39.97 -28.18 6.99
CA ILE A 43 -39.80 -29.10 5.88
C ILE A 43 -40.48 -28.51 4.66
N ARG A 44 -39.73 -28.33 3.57
CA ARG A 44 -40.17 -27.60 2.37
C ARG A 44 -40.22 -28.51 1.15
N SER A 45 -41.01 -28.13 0.15
CA SER A 45 -41.16 -28.91 -1.08
C SER A 45 -39.91 -28.93 -1.97
N GLY A 46 -38.98 -27.98 -1.75
CA GLY A 46 -37.69 -27.90 -2.46
C GLY A 46 -36.58 -27.28 -1.60
N PRO A 47 -35.31 -27.37 -2.03
CA PRO A 47 -34.14 -26.97 -1.24
C PRO A 47 -33.93 -25.45 -1.25
N GLY A 48 -34.70 -24.73 -0.42
CA GLY A 48 -34.60 -23.29 -0.27
C GLY A 48 -35.75 -22.69 0.54
N THR A 49 -35.55 -21.50 1.10
CA THR A 49 -36.57 -20.82 1.94
C THR A 49 -37.75 -20.22 1.15
N SER A 50 -37.61 -20.09 -0.17
CA SER A 50 -38.68 -19.64 -1.09
C SER A 50 -39.67 -20.75 -1.47
N TYR A 51 -39.33 -22.02 -1.20
CA TYR A 51 -40.23 -23.15 -1.46
C TYR A 51 -41.27 -23.28 -0.33
N GLN A 52 -42.46 -23.73 -0.69
CA GLN A 52 -43.59 -23.87 0.24
C GLN A 52 -43.26 -24.81 1.40
N ILE A 53 -43.72 -24.46 2.60
CA ILE A 53 -43.57 -25.28 3.80
C ILE A 53 -44.60 -26.40 3.73
N VAL A 54 -44.11 -27.63 3.65
CA VAL A 54 -44.91 -28.86 3.61
C VAL A 54 -45.31 -29.27 5.04
N LYS A 55 -44.40 -29.12 6.01
CA LYS A 55 -44.64 -29.46 7.42
C LYS A 55 -43.62 -28.77 8.32
N THR A 56 -43.91 -28.57 9.60
CA THR A 56 -42.93 -28.11 10.60
C THR A 56 -42.72 -29.20 11.64
N ILE A 57 -41.47 -29.47 12.01
CA ILE A 57 -41.10 -30.49 13.00
C ILE A 57 -40.30 -29.87 14.15
N GLU A 58 -40.44 -30.42 15.35
CA GLU A 58 -39.80 -29.90 16.56
C GLU A 58 -38.35 -30.37 16.71
N LYS A 59 -37.55 -29.62 17.49
CA LYS A 59 -36.18 -29.98 17.85
C LYS A 59 -36.10 -31.38 18.47
N GLY A 60 -35.12 -32.18 18.06
CA GLY A 60 -34.92 -33.54 18.55
C GLY A 60 -35.69 -34.61 17.78
N THR A 61 -36.48 -34.23 16.76
CA THR A 61 -37.19 -35.18 15.89
C THR A 61 -36.19 -35.98 15.06
N LYS A 62 -36.33 -37.32 15.06
CA LYS A 62 -35.52 -38.24 14.24
C LYS A 62 -36.04 -38.29 12.82
N VAL A 63 -35.13 -38.22 11.86
CA VAL A 63 -35.42 -38.17 10.42
C VAL A 63 -34.42 -39.04 9.66
N GLU A 64 -34.85 -39.60 8.54
CA GLU A 64 -33.99 -40.34 7.63
C GLU A 64 -33.51 -39.42 6.51
N THR A 65 -32.20 -39.25 6.32
CA THR A 65 -31.67 -38.44 5.22
C THR A 65 -31.59 -39.28 3.95
N LEU A 66 -32.34 -38.90 2.92
CA LEU A 66 -32.40 -39.61 1.63
C LEU A 66 -31.39 -39.07 0.61
N ASP A 67 -30.98 -37.81 0.74
CA ASP A 67 -29.96 -37.19 -0.11
C ASP A 67 -29.24 -36.06 0.64
N ALA A 68 -27.91 -36.08 0.58
CA ALA A 68 -27.03 -35.07 1.15
C ALA A 68 -26.72 -33.99 0.10
N GLY A 69 -27.74 -33.27 -0.35
CA GLY A 69 -27.59 -32.30 -1.45
C GLY A 69 -26.46 -31.28 -1.22
N SER A 70 -25.66 -31.02 -2.26
CA SER A 70 -24.46 -30.15 -2.30
C SER A 70 -24.73 -28.64 -2.15
N SER A 71 -25.88 -28.27 -1.57
CA SER A 71 -26.41 -26.90 -1.51
C SER A 71 -26.86 -26.45 -0.11
N GLY A 72 -26.50 -27.18 0.95
CA GLY A 72 -26.85 -26.81 2.34
C GLY A 72 -28.27 -27.20 2.78
N TRP A 73 -28.90 -28.10 2.02
CA TRP A 73 -30.23 -28.67 2.29
C TRP A 73 -30.18 -30.19 2.18
N TYR A 74 -30.80 -30.88 3.13
CA TYR A 74 -31.01 -32.32 3.08
C TYR A 74 -32.41 -32.64 2.58
N LYS A 75 -32.50 -33.65 1.71
CA LYS A 75 -33.78 -34.32 1.47
C LYS A 75 -33.97 -35.36 2.56
N ILE A 76 -35.09 -35.29 3.27
CA ILE A 76 -35.37 -36.16 4.40
C ILE A 76 -36.74 -36.82 4.28
N LYS A 77 -36.89 -37.94 4.98
CA LYS A 77 -38.13 -38.67 5.18
C LYS A 77 -38.45 -38.76 6.67
N LEU A 78 -39.68 -38.41 7.03
CA LEU A 78 -40.21 -38.55 8.38
C LEU A 78 -40.76 -39.96 8.60
N ALA A 79 -40.95 -40.34 9.87
CA ALA A 79 -41.47 -41.66 10.23
C ALA A 79 -42.87 -41.96 9.67
N ASP A 80 -43.69 -40.92 9.44
CA ASP A 80 -45.02 -41.03 8.82
C ASP A 80 -44.98 -41.17 7.28
N GLY A 81 -43.78 -41.19 6.68
CA GLY A 81 -43.56 -41.32 5.24
C GLY A 81 -43.46 -39.99 4.49
N THR A 82 -43.74 -38.85 5.12
CA THR A 82 -43.66 -37.53 4.49
C THR A 82 -42.22 -37.21 4.08
N GLN A 83 -42.01 -36.81 2.83
CA GLN A 83 -40.71 -36.39 2.30
C GLN A 83 -40.67 -34.89 2.02
N GLY A 84 -39.51 -34.28 2.26
CA GLY A 84 -39.26 -32.89 1.88
C GLY A 84 -37.83 -32.47 2.21
N TYR A 85 -37.53 -31.19 1.99
CA TYR A 85 -36.20 -30.63 2.15
C TYR A 85 -36.12 -29.77 3.40
N CYS A 86 -35.04 -29.93 4.16
CA CYS A 86 -34.77 -29.13 5.34
C CYS A 86 -33.31 -28.67 5.35
N SER A 87 -33.01 -27.58 6.03
CA SER A 87 -31.65 -27.04 6.01
C SER A 87 -30.69 -27.98 6.76
N SER A 88 -29.57 -28.33 6.13
CA SER A 88 -28.61 -29.29 6.70
C SER A 88 -27.89 -28.75 7.94
N GLN A 89 -27.83 -27.42 8.10
CA GLN A 89 -27.23 -26.76 9.26
C GLN A 89 -27.93 -27.10 10.60
N TYR A 90 -29.16 -27.62 10.55
CA TYR A 90 -29.97 -27.95 11.73
C TYR A 90 -30.28 -29.45 11.86
N VAL A 91 -29.50 -30.31 11.22
CA VAL A 91 -29.68 -31.78 11.24
C VAL A 91 -28.35 -32.44 11.56
N ARG A 92 -28.33 -33.28 12.61
CA ARG A 92 -27.14 -34.02 13.05
C ARG A 92 -27.26 -35.49 12.68
N VAL A 93 -26.39 -35.98 11.81
CA VAL A 93 -26.31 -37.39 11.38
C VAL A 93 -25.53 -38.20 12.42
N ALA A 94 -26.04 -39.35 12.84
CA ALA A 94 -25.33 -40.23 13.78
C ALA A 94 -24.34 -41.12 13.02
N SER A 95 -23.03 -40.95 13.27
CA SER A 95 -22.00 -41.86 12.76
C SER A 95 -21.83 -43.06 13.71
N SER A 96 -21.98 -44.27 13.18
CA SER A 96 -21.73 -45.54 13.87
C SER A 96 -20.23 -45.83 13.95
N GLY A 97 -19.66 -45.77 15.17
CA GLY A 97 -18.29 -46.17 15.46
C GLY A 97 -18.25 -47.57 16.10
N SER A 98 -17.41 -48.46 15.56
CA SER A 98 -17.08 -49.75 16.16
C SER A 98 -15.97 -49.61 17.20
N SER A 99 -16.13 -50.34 18.30
CA SER A 99 -15.50 -50.22 19.61
C SER A 99 -14.21 -51.04 19.81
N GLY A 100 -13.32 -50.55 20.68
CA GLY A 100 -12.29 -51.34 21.39
C GLY A 100 -11.50 -50.50 22.41
N GLY A 101 -11.83 -50.62 23.72
CA GLY A 101 -11.11 -50.03 24.88
C GLY A 101 -9.88 -50.85 25.30
N ALA A 102 -9.07 -50.56 26.33
CA ALA A 102 -9.02 -49.66 27.50
C ALA A 102 -7.51 -49.53 27.91
N GLY A 103 -7.00 -48.67 28.80
CA GLY A 103 -7.58 -47.74 29.76
C GLY A 103 -6.52 -46.83 30.44
N SER A 104 -7.04 -45.85 31.21
CA SER A 104 -6.42 -44.97 32.24
C SER A 104 -5.20 -44.11 31.83
N SER A 105 -5.11 -42.79 32.07
CA SER A 105 -5.73 -41.90 33.07
C SER A 105 -5.58 -40.43 32.60
N ALA A 106 -6.51 -39.55 33.00
CA ALA A 106 -6.46 -38.12 32.68
C ALA A 106 -5.47 -37.36 33.61
N PRO A 107 -4.91 -36.23 33.19
CA PRO A 107 -5.64 -34.97 33.35
C PRO A 107 -5.57 -33.99 32.16
N ALA A 108 -6.59 -33.12 32.11
CA ALA A 108 -6.64 -31.76 31.54
C ALA A 108 -6.21 -31.53 30.07
N GLY A 109 -7.20 -31.26 29.21
CA GLY A 109 -7.02 -31.07 27.78
C GLY A 109 -6.46 -29.72 27.34
N GLY A 110 -5.58 -29.76 26.35
CA GLY A 110 -5.25 -28.65 25.47
C GLY A 110 -6.00 -28.80 24.14
N SER A 111 -6.89 -27.87 23.82
CA SER A 111 -7.51 -27.77 22.50
C SER A 111 -6.49 -27.20 21.50
N SER A 112 -6.20 -27.93 20.42
CA SER A 112 -5.40 -27.45 19.30
C SER A 112 -6.18 -26.40 18.51
N SER A 113 -6.03 -25.13 18.84
CA SER A 113 -6.64 -24.02 18.10
C SER A 113 -5.90 -23.78 16.78
N ALA A 114 -6.64 -23.85 15.67
CA ALA A 114 -6.16 -23.50 14.33
C ALA A 114 -5.63 -22.06 14.29
N TYR A 115 -4.47 -21.83 13.64
CA TYR A 115 -3.86 -20.50 13.54
C TYR A 115 -3.17 -20.28 12.19
N GLY A 116 -3.19 -19.05 11.67
CA GLY A 116 -2.71 -18.76 10.32
C GLY A 116 -3.01 -17.35 9.81
N THR A 117 -3.04 -17.17 8.49
CA THR A 117 -3.38 -15.92 7.80
C THR A 117 -4.32 -16.17 6.62
N LEU A 118 -5.25 -15.25 6.36
CA LEU A 118 -6.03 -15.13 5.13
C LEU A 118 -5.52 -13.92 4.34
N THR A 119 -5.12 -14.13 3.08
CA THR A 119 -4.55 -13.09 2.21
C THR A 119 -5.41 -12.86 0.97
N LEU A 120 -5.78 -11.60 0.71
CA LEU A 120 -6.41 -11.15 -0.55
C LEU A 120 -5.44 -10.33 -1.40
N ASP A 121 -5.39 -10.59 -2.70
CA ASP A 121 -4.52 -9.88 -3.66
C ASP A 121 -5.17 -8.66 -4.34
N THR A 122 -6.44 -8.41 -4.04
CA THR A 122 -7.26 -7.38 -4.69
C THR A 122 -8.00 -6.56 -3.64
N ARG A 123 -8.08 -5.24 -3.83
CA ARG A 123 -8.86 -4.33 -2.97
C ARG A 123 -10.16 -3.93 -3.62
N SER A 124 -10.12 -3.59 -4.91
CA SER A 124 -11.31 -3.23 -5.67
C SER A 124 -11.18 -3.57 -7.16
N TYR A 125 -12.29 -3.79 -7.83
CA TYR A 125 -12.32 -4.06 -9.28
C TYR A 125 -13.59 -3.50 -9.91
N THR A 126 -13.44 -2.80 -11.04
CA THR A 126 -14.53 -2.24 -11.84
C THR A 126 -14.60 -2.91 -13.20
N MET A 127 -15.77 -3.38 -13.61
CA MET A 127 -15.95 -4.10 -14.89
C MET A 127 -17.36 -3.95 -15.47
N ALA A 128 -17.49 -4.20 -16.77
CA ALA A 128 -18.79 -4.21 -17.44
C ALA A 128 -19.60 -5.49 -17.14
N PRO A 129 -20.94 -5.44 -17.18
CA PRO A 129 -21.78 -6.64 -17.08
C PRO A 129 -21.34 -7.72 -18.10
N GLY A 130 -21.29 -8.98 -17.67
CA GLY A 130 -20.82 -10.12 -18.48
C GLY A 130 -19.31 -10.38 -18.40
N ASN A 131 -18.50 -9.45 -17.90
CA ASN A 131 -17.07 -9.67 -17.72
C ASN A 131 -16.77 -10.53 -16.49
N ILE A 132 -15.62 -11.19 -16.54
CA ILE A 132 -15.08 -12.01 -15.44
C ILE A 132 -13.77 -11.42 -14.91
N TYR A 133 -13.51 -11.66 -13.63
CA TYR A 133 -12.26 -11.29 -12.97
C TYR A 133 -11.86 -12.33 -11.93
N ASP A 134 -10.63 -12.81 -11.99
CA ASP A 134 -10.09 -13.79 -11.05
C ASP A 134 -9.18 -13.09 -10.01
N PHE A 135 -9.50 -13.25 -8.73
CA PHE A 135 -8.68 -12.76 -7.62
C PHE A 135 -8.26 -13.92 -6.71
N ARG A 136 -7.19 -13.76 -5.95
CA ARG A 136 -6.67 -14.78 -5.02
C ARG A 136 -7.16 -14.52 -3.60
N ALA A 137 -7.63 -15.59 -2.95
CA ALA A 137 -7.89 -15.60 -1.51
C ALA A 137 -7.19 -16.81 -0.89
N LYS A 138 -5.99 -16.60 -0.34
CA LYS A 138 -5.10 -17.66 0.13
C LYS A 138 -5.14 -17.79 1.65
N VAL A 139 -5.27 -19.00 2.18
CA VAL A 139 -5.06 -19.27 3.61
C VAL A 139 -3.74 -20.02 3.84
N GLU A 140 -2.99 -19.61 4.86
CA GLU A 140 -1.71 -20.23 5.25
C GLU A 140 -1.66 -20.37 6.77
N GLY A 141 -1.39 -21.57 7.30
CA GLY A 141 -1.39 -21.80 8.74
C GLY A 141 -1.51 -23.26 9.14
N MET A 142 -1.43 -23.55 10.45
CA MET A 142 -1.58 -24.90 10.99
C MET A 142 -3.06 -25.18 11.30
N GLY A 143 -3.58 -26.29 10.77
CA GLY A 143 -4.95 -26.74 11.01
C GLY A 143 -6.03 -26.08 10.14
N LEU A 144 -5.65 -25.34 9.09
CA LEU A 144 -6.55 -24.78 8.08
C LEU A 144 -6.06 -25.12 6.68
N THR A 145 -6.98 -25.40 5.78
CA THR A 145 -6.73 -25.71 4.38
C THR A 145 -7.46 -24.73 3.46
N GLN A 146 -7.04 -24.65 2.20
CA GLN A 146 -7.69 -23.77 1.22
C GLN A 146 -9.16 -24.12 0.97
N ALA A 147 -9.61 -25.34 1.32
CA ALA A 147 -11.00 -25.74 1.26
C ALA A 147 -11.88 -25.07 2.33
N ASP A 148 -11.27 -24.55 3.40
CA ASP A 148 -11.98 -23.92 4.52
C ASP A 148 -12.35 -22.45 4.24
N VAL A 149 -11.80 -21.87 3.17
CA VAL A 149 -12.09 -20.50 2.75
C VAL A 149 -13.40 -20.44 1.96
N LYS A 150 -14.41 -19.80 2.56
CA LYS A 150 -15.71 -19.54 1.92
C LYS A 150 -15.68 -18.18 1.24
N VAL A 151 -15.98 -18.13 -0.05
CA VAL A 151 -16.01 -16.87 -0.79
C VAL A 151 -17.39 -16.66 -1.42
N TYR A 152 -18.03 -15.54 -1.11
CA TYR A 152 -19.37 -15.22 -1.61
C TYR A 152 -19.52 -13.73 -1.93
N SER A 153 -20.50 -13.41 -2.78
CA SER A 153 -20.87 -12.02 -3.05
C SER A 153 -21.99 -11.58 -2.12
N SER A 154 -21.85 -10.40 -1.53
CA SER A 154 -22.89 -9.73 -0.74
C SER A 154 -24.15 -9.39 -1.56
N ARG A 155 -24.05 -9.31 -2.90
CA ARG A 155 -25.18 -9.08 -3.81
C ARG A 155 -24.99 -9.91 -5.07
N THR A 156 -25.50 -11.13 -5.06
CA THR A 156 -25.36 -12.10 -6.17
C THR A 156 -25.99 -11.63 -7.49
N GLY A 157 -26.96 -10.70 -7.43
CA GLY A 157 -27.53 -10.04 -8.61
C GLY A 157 -26.60 -9.04 -9.30
N ILE A 158 -25.53 -8.57 -8.63
CA ILE A 158 -24.52 -7.65 -9.20
C ILE A 158 -23.29 -8.42 -9.66
N ALA A 159 -22.76 -9.31 -8.81
CA ALA A 159 -21.69 -10.22 -9.20
C ALA A 159 -21.84 -11.56 -8.49
N ALA A 160 -21.58 -12.65 -9.21
CA ALA A 160 -21.49 -14.00 -8.66
C ALA A 160 -20.03 -14.43 -8.53
N VAL A 161 -19.74 -15.37 -7.62
CA VAL A 161 -18.37 -15.85 -7.37
C VAL A 161 -18.34 -17.36 -7.39
N THR A 162 -17.34 -17.93 -8.05
CA THR A 162 -17.09 -19.38 -8.12
C THR A 162 -15.62 -19.65 -7.89
N ARG A 163 -15.29 -20.70 -7.14
CA ARG A 163 -13.89 -21.13 -6.99
C ARG A 163 -13.37 -21.71 -8.31
N VAL A 164 -12.15 -21.35 -8.70
CA VAL A 164 -11.49 -21.93 -9.87
C VAL A 164 -10.82 -23.24 -9.44
N ALA A 165 -11.34 -24.36 -9.93
CA ALA A 165 -10.89 -25.70 -9.56
C ALA A 165 -9.37 -25.88 -9.76
N GLY A 166 -8.70 -26.55 -8.82
CA GLY A 166 -7.25 -26.77 -8.86
C GLY A 166 -6.38 -25.55 -8.52
N THR A 167 -6.97 -24.41 -8.12
CA THR A 167 -6.22 -23.18 -7.82
C THR A 167 -6.63 -22.53 -6.49
N ASP A 168 -5.91 -21.48 -6.10
CA ASP A 168 -6.22 -20.57 -4.98
C ASP A 168 -7.01 -19.31 -5.41
N LYS A 169 -7.55 -19.32 -6.64
CA LYS A 169 -8.26 -18.19 -7.24
C LYS A 169 -9.78 -18.37 -7.21
N TYR A 170 -10.47 -17.24 -7.15
CA TYR A 170 -11.91 -17.13 -7.19
C TYR A 170 -12.32 -16.21 -8.34
N ARG A 171 -13.21 -16.73 -9.19
CA ARG A 171 -13.74 -16.04 -10.36
C ARG A 171 -14.99 -15.26 -10.00
N VAL A 172 -14.93 -13.95 -10.15
CA VAL A 172 -16.07 -13.04 -10.07
C VAL A 172 -16.66 -12.90 -11.48
N THR A 173 -17.97 -13.07 -11.62
CA THR A 173 -18.71 -12.85 -12.87
C THR A 173 -19.71 -11.72 -12.67
N ALA A 174 -19.54 -10.61 -13.40
CA ALA A 174 -20.43 -9.46 -13.35
C ALA A 174 -21.79 -9.76 -14.00
N ARG A 175 -22.89 -9.45 -13.31
CA ARG A 175 -24.27 -9.75 -13.74
C ARG A 175 -25.11 -8.49 -13.96
N GLY A 176 -25.17 -7.60 -12.98
CA GLY A 176 -26.02 -6.40 -12.99
C GLY A 176 -25.26 -5.17 -12.51
N GLU A 177 -25.64 -3.98 -12.98
CA GLU A 177 -24.97 -2.73 -12.59
C GLU A 177 -25.12 -2.42 -11.09
N GLY A 178 -24.08 -1.84 -10.50
CA GLY A 178 -24.04 -1.41 -9.11
C GLY A 178 -22.77 -1.85 -8.38
N VAL A 179 -22.77 -1.68 -7.05
CA VAL A 179 -21.64 -2.04 -6.18
C VAL A 179 -22.00 -3.22 -5.29
N CYS A 180 -21.12 -4.20 -5.22
CA CYS A 180 -21.17 -5.30 -4.25
C CYS A 180 -19.79 -5.60 -3.68
N TYR A 181 -19.75 -6.22 -2.51
CA TYR A 181 -18.53 -6.75 -1.92
C TYR A 181 -18.47 -8.26 -2.11
N VAL A 182 -17.32 -8.75 -2.55
CA VAL A 182 -17.00 -10.18 -2.53
C VAL A 182 -16.19 -10.45 -1.27
N VAL A 183 -16.72 -11.30 -0.40
CA VAL A 183 -16.22 -11.59 0.95
C VAL A 183 -15.60 -12.98 0.96
N ALA A 184 -14.36 -13.09 1.45
CA ALA A 184 -13.69 -14.32 1.79
C ALA A 184 -13.68 -14.50 3.31
N GLU A 185 -14.08 -15.66 3.78
CA GLU A 185 -14.26 -15.97 5.20
C GLU A 185 -13.61 -17.31 5.55
N VAL A 186 -12.81 -17.34 6.60
CA VAL A 186 -12.23 -18.58 7.15
C VAL A 186 -12.03 -18.42 8.66
N ALA A 187 -12.40 -19.43 9.44
CA ALA A 187 -12.25 -19.46 10.90
C ALA A 187 -12.75 -18.18 11.63
N GLY A 188 -13.87 -17.60 11.19
CA GLY A 188 -14.49 -16.42 11.81
C GLY A 188 -13.88 -15.07 11.39
N VAL A 189 -12.86 -15.07 10.54
CA VAL A 189 -12.22 -13.87 9.99
C VAL A 189 -12.70 -13.65 8.57
N HIS A 190 -13.12 -12.41 8.29
CA HIS A 190 -13.60 -12.00 6.97
C HIS A 190 -12.69 -10.93 6.36
N ALA A 191 -12.43 -11.06 5.07
CA ALA A 191 -11.80 -10.05 4.23
C ALA A 191 -12.66 -9.84 2.99
N SER A 192 -12.65 -8.66 2.38
CA SER A 192 -13.50 -8.41 1.20
C SER A 192 -12.87 -7.50 0.17
N ILE A 193 -13.34 -7.63 -1.07
CA ILE A 193 -13.00 -6.78 -2.19
C ILE A 193 -14.24 -6.04 -2.67
N LYS A 194 -14.09 -4.79 -3.06
CA LYS A 194 -15.19 -3.99 -3.63
C LYS A 194 -15.30 -4.23 -5.14
N ILE A 195 -16.43 -4.70 -5.62
CA ILE A 195 -16.73 -4.88 -7.04
C ILE A 195 -17.73 -3.82 -7.50
N THR A 196 -17.37 -3.09 -8.55
CA THR A 196 -18.26 -2.11 -9.22
C THR A 196 -18.57 -2.62 -10.63
N VAL A 197 -19.86 -2.77 -10.94
CA VAL A 197 -20.32 -3.19 -12.27
C VAL A 197 -21.04 -2.03 -12.94
N GLN A 198 -20.60 -1.63 -14.15
CA GLN A 198 -21.18 -0.49 -14.88
C GLN A 198 -21.02 -0.68 -16.40
N LYS A 199 -22.02 -0.36 -17.22
CA LYS A 199 -21.93 -0.43 -18.69
C LYS A 199 -20.93 0.57 -19.26
N GLY A 200 -20.28 0.18 -20.36
CA GLY A 200 -19.38 1.04 -21.13
C GLY A 200 -18.01 1.30 -20.47
N VAL A 201 -17.73 0.71 -19.31
CA VAL A 201 -16.44 0.90 -18.62
C VAL A 201 -15.40 -0.10 -19.10
N LYS A 202 -14.16 0.39 -19.26
CA LYS A 202 -12.99 -0.48 -19.43
C LYS A 202 -12.66 -1.11 -18.08
N ALA A 203 -12.37 -2.41 -18.06
CA ALA A 203 -12.06 -3.11 -16.82
C ALA A 203 -10.76 -2.56 -16.18
N TRP A 204 -10.81 -2.23 -14.89
CA TRP A 204 -9.65 -1.77 -14.11
C TRP A 204 -9.87 -2.04 -12.62
N GLY A 205 -8.80 -2.22 -11.85
CA GLY A 205 -8.89 -2.47 -10.41
C GLY A 205 -7.62 -2.14 -9.64
N GLU A 206 -7.73 -2.17 -8.33
CA GLU A 206 -6.64 -1.93 -7.37
C GLU A 206 -6.15 -3.26 -6.79
N SER A 207 -4.90 -3.63 -7.09
CA SER A 207 -4.22 -4.74 -6.43
C SER A 207 -3.84 -4.38 -4.99
N THR A 208 -3.86 -5.36 -4.08
CA THR A 208 -3.39 -5.21 -2.70
C THR A 208 -2.74 -6.51 -2.22
N ARG A 209 -2.26 -6.54 -0.98
CA ARG A 209 -1.95 -7.79 -0.26
C ARG A 209 -2.49 -7.64 1.16
N SER A 210 -3.81 -7.75 1.29
CA SER A 210 -4.49 -7.60 2.57
C SER A 210 -4.37 -8.91 3.34
N ILE A 211 -3.78 -8.89 4.53
CA ILE A 211 -3.53 -10.07 5.37
C ILE A 211 -4.36 -9.97 6.64
N SER A 212 -5.16 -10.98 6.93
CA SER A 212 -5.94 -11.10 8.16
C SER A 212 -5.45 -12.29 8.97
N LEU A 213 -5.21 -12.10 10.26
CA LEU A 213 -4.69 -13.13 11.17
C LEU A 213 -5.81 -14.07 11.64
N LEU A 214 -5.51 -15.36 11.79
CA LEU A 214 -6.43 -16.43 12.20
C LEU A 214 -5.93 -17.04 13.52
N GLY A 215 -6.79 -17.13 14.54
CA GLY A 215 -6.50 -17.77 15.83
C GLY A 215 -5.65 -16.96 16.83
N ASN A 216 -5.64 -17.38 18.10
CA ASN A 216 -4.81 -16.81 19.19
C ASN A 216 -3.66 -17.77 19.56
N HIS A 217 -2.42 -17.28 19.64
CA HIS A 217 -1.22 -18.06 19.97
C HIS A 217 -1.04 -18.24 21.49
N PRO A 218 -0.74 -19.45 22.02
CA PRO A 218 -0.36 -19.64 23.41
C PRO A 218 1.12 -19.29 23.61
N GLY A 219 1.40 -18.06 24.04
CA GLY A 219 2.79 -17.62 24.29
C GLY A 219 3.01 -16.14 24.62
N ARG A 220 1.96 -15.40 25.00
CA ARG A 220 2.07 -14.00 25.44
C ARG A 220 1.62 -13.90 26.91
N PRO A 221 2.41 -13.26 27.81
CA PRO A 221 2.04 -13.13 29.21
C PRO A 221 0.82 -12.21 29.37
N SER A 222 -0.04 -12.56 30.33
CA SER A 222 -1.30 -11.89 30.61
C SER A 222 -1.07 -10.44 31.04
N GLY A 223 -1.45 -9.53 30.14
CA GLY A 223 -1.76 -8.15 30.43
C GLY A 223 -3.12 -7.83 29.83
N GLY A 224 -4.18 -8.19 30.57
CA GLY A 224 -5.55 -7.71 30.45
C GLY A 224 -6.23 -7.77 29.08
N ASP A 225 -6.90 -8.87 28.78
CA ASP A 225 -8.10 -8.84 27.93
C ASP A 225 -9.17 -9.70 28.59
N SER A 226 -9.91 -9.06 29.50
CA SER A 226 -11.29 -9.41 29.76
C SER A 226 -12.10 -9.13 28.49
N SER A 227 -12.87 -10.10 28.05
CA SER A 227 -13.92 -9.98 27.03
C SER A 227 -14.71 -8.66 27.15
N SER A 228 -14.41 -7.65 26.31
CA SER A 228 -15.28 -6.54 25.88
C SER A 228 -14.48 -5.43 25.17
N GLY A 229 -13.93 -5.72 23.99
CA GLY A 229 -13.28 -4.72 23.13
C GLY A 229 -14.19 -4.30 21.97
N GLY A 230 -15.08 -3.34 22.22
CA GLY A 230 -16.05 -2.85 21.25
C GLY A 230 -15.42 -2.27 19.99
N GLN A 231 -16.07 -2.51 18.84
CA GLN A 231 -15.90 -1.70 17.65
C GLN A 231 -16.04 -0.22 18.02
N THR A 232 -14.98 0.58 17.89
CA THR A 232 -15.12 2.05 17.81
C THR A 232 -15.31 2.43 16.35
N GLY A 233 -16.45 1.98 15.81
CA GLY A 233 -17.02 2.62 14.63
C GLY A 233 -17.34 4.08 14.98
N ALA A 234 -17.32 4.96 13.98
CA ALA A 234 -17.76 6.34 14.18
C ALA A 234 -19.15 6.35 14.83
N ILE A 235 -19.31 7.08 15.94
CA ILE A 235 -20.64 7.32 16.52
C ILE A 235 -21.45 8.03 15.43
N THR A 236 -22.64 7.50 15.14
CA THR A 236 -23.55 8.12 14.18
C THR A 236 -24.88 8.38 14.86
N LEU A 237 -25.39 9.59 14.68
CA LEU A 237 -26.74 9.96 15.09
C LEU A 237 -27.64 9.82 13.88
N ASP A 238 -28.80 9.20 14.07
CA ASP A 238 -29.83 9.15 13.02
C ASP A 238 -30.45 10.52 12.72
N THR A 239 -30.23 11.50 13.61
CA THR A 239 -30.71 12.87 13.50
C THR A 239 -29.55 13.85 13.56
N LYS A 240 -29.42 14.73 12.55
CA LYS A 240 -28.38 15.77 12.49
C LYS A 240 -28.85 17.13 13.00
N SER A 241 -30.13 17.43 12.84
CA SER A 241 -30.77 18.63 13.38
C SER A 241 -32.24 18.39 13.71
N TYR A 242 -32.78 19.11 14.69
CA TYR A 242 -34.18 19.00 15.10
C TYR A 242 -34.76 20.35 15.54
N GLN A 243 -36.00 20.64 15.14
CA GLN A 243 -36.74 21.86 15.51
C GLN A 243 -37.97 21.46 16.30
N PHE A 244 -38.08 21.90 17.55
CA PHE A 244 -39.25 21.64 18.37
C PHE A 244 -40.41 22.54 17.92
N ALA A 245 -41.65 22.04 18.03
CA ALA A 245 -42.84 22.85 17.72
C ALA A 245 -43.15 23.88 18.82
N SER A 246 -42.84 23.57 20.08
CA SER A 246 -43.05 24.45 21.23
C SER A 246 -42.25 23.97 22.44
N VAL A 247 -42.13 24.81 23.46
CA VAL A 247 -41.62 24.41 24.79
C VAL A 247 -42.44 23.24 25.35
N GLY A 248 -41.77 22.31 26.04
CA GLY A 248 -42.37 21.11 26.64
C GLY A 248 -42.43 19.88 25.72
N LYS A 249 -42.21 20.04 24.41
CA LYS A 249 -42.16 18.91 23.46
C LYS A 249 -40.86 18.13 23.60
N VAL A 250 -40.94 16.85 23.24
CA VAL A 250 -39.86 15.87 23.42
C VAL A 250 -39.56 15.19 22.09
N TYR A 251 -38.30 14.86 21.84
CA TYR A 251 -37.87 14.14 20.66
C TYR A 251 -36.81 13.11 21.03
N GLN A 252 -36.86 11.96 20.36
CA GLN A 252 -35.93 10.86 20.61
C GLN A 252 -35.04 10.64 19.40
N PHE A 253 -33.76 10.41 19.63
CA PHE A 253 -32.79 10.12 18.59
C PHE A 253 -31.89 8.96 19.01
N LEU A 254 -31.38 8.25 18.02
CA LEU A 254 -30.63 7.01 18.22
C LEU A 254 -29.15 7.24 17.94
N ALA A 255 -28.30 6.94 18.93
CA ALA A 255 -26.86 6.91 18.79
C ALA A 255 -26.39 5.47 18.49
N LYS A 256 -25.79 5.29 17.31
CA LYS A 256 -25.33 3.99 16.79
C LYS A 256 -23.81 3.94 16.72
N GLY A 257 -23.27 2.72 16.66
CA GLY A 257 -21.82 2.51 16.64
C GLY A 257 -21.16 2.57 18.02
N ILE A 258 -21.96 2.55 19.10
CA ILE A 258 -21.49 2.47 20.48
C ILE A 258 -21.69 1.03 20.96
N ALA A 259 -20.63 0.41 21.51
CA ALA A 259 -20.68 -0.98 21.95
C ALA A 259 -21.67 -1.18 23.12
N LYS A 260 -22.42 -2.29 23.09
CA LYS A 260 -23.46 -2.60 24.10
C LYS A 260 -22.80 -2.83 25.47
N GLY A 261 -23.28 -2.13 26.50
CA GLY A 261 -22.70 -2.14 27.85
C GLY A 261 -21.66 -1.03 28.12
N SER A 262 -21.38 -0.15 27.14
CA SER A 262 -20.59 1.07 27.35
C SER A 262 -21.35 2.11 28.16
N SER A 263 -20.63 3.08 28.74
CA SER A 263 -21.18 4.26 29.43
C SER A 263 -20.97 5.55 28.63
N PRO A 264 -21.63 5.74 27.47
CA PRO A 264 -21.51 6.95 26.66
C PRO A 264 -22.08 8.18 27.40
N THR A 265 -21.39 9.32 27.26
CA THR A 265 -21.82 10.60 27.81
C THR A 265 -22.59 11.40 26.77
N VAL A 266 -23.61 12.15 27.21
CA VAL A 266 -24.35 13.08 26.35
C VAL A 266 -24.48 14.42 27.05
N THR A 267 -24.16 15.50 26.34
CA THR A 267 -24.20 16.86 26.88
C THR A 267 -24.95 17.80 25.95
N SER A 268 -25.64 18.77 26.54
CA SER A 268 -26.25 19.89 25.82
C SER A 268 -25.41 21.13 26.06
N SER A 269 -25.07 21.87 25.00
CA SER A 269 -24.38 23.15 25.12
C SER A 269 -25.24 24.25 25.77
N ASN A 270 -26.56 24.06 25.83
CA ASN A 270 -27.50 24.96 26.52
C ASN A 270 -28.65 24.15 27.14
N PRO A 271 -28.44 23.53 28.32
CA PRO A 271 -29.42 22.68 28.99
C PRO A 271 -30.72 23.41 29.38
N SER A 272 -30.65 24.74 29.56
CA SER A 272 -31.81 25.58 29.89
C SER A 272 -32.77 25.77 28.72
N ALA A 273 -32.30 25.60 27.47
CA ALA A 273 -33.13 25.63 26.26
C ALA A 273 -33.53 24.22 25.82
N VAL A 274 -32.56 23.30 25.73
CA VAL A 274 -32.80 21.89 25.37
C VAL A 274 -32.05 21.01 26.35
N SER A 275 -32.79 20.27 27.18
CA SER A 275 -32.20 19.25 28.05
C SER A 275 -32.09 17.92 27.31
N VAL A 276 -31.15 17.08 27.73
CA VAL A 276 -30.91 15.76 27.14
C VAL A 276 -30.80 14.70 28.23
N SER A 277 -31.38 13.53 28.00
CA SER A 277 -31.34 12.39 28.91
C SER A 277 -31.32 11.06 28.16
N LEU A 278 -30.78 10.02 28.79
CA LEU A 278 -30.79 8.67 28.25
C LEU A 278 -32.16 8.02 28.48
N LYS A 279 -32.81 7.55 27.41
CA LYS A 279 -34.13 6.92 27.48
C LYS A 279 -34.06 5.41 27.60
N ASN A 280 -33.23 4.77 26.78
CA ASN A 280 -33.03 3.33 26.82
C ASN A 280 -31.63 2.96 26.31
N ALA A 281 -30.77 2.45 27.21
CA ALA A 281 -29.43 1.96 26.85
C ALA A 281 -29.43 0.58 26.17
N ASN A 282 -30.55 -0.14 26.20
CA ASN A 282 -30.66 -1.53 25.73
C ASN A 282 -31.53 -1.66 24.46
N ASP A 283 -31.87 -0.57 23.79
CA ASP A 283 -32.60 -0.63 22.52
C ASP A 283 -31.79 -1.45 21.48
N PRO A 284 -32.40 -2.42 20.81
CA PRO A 284 -31.69 -3.34 19.89
C PRO A 284 -31.01 -2.62 18.72
N ARG A 285 -31.33 -1.34 18.48
CA ARG A 285 -30.79 -0.54 17.36
C ARG A 285 -29.66 0.41 17.79
N GLY A 286 -29.41 0.62 19.10
CA GLY A 286 -28.40 1.55 19.63
C GLY A 286 -28.79 2.18 20.97
N TYR A 287 -28.08 3.22 21.42
CA TYR A 287 -28.46 3.97 22.63
C TYR A 287 -29.52 5.02 22.27
N LEU A 288 -30.71 4.89 22.85
CA LEU A 288 -31.82 5.80 22.60
C LEU A 288 -31.80 6.95 23.60
N TYR A 289 -31.64 8.17 23.11
CA TYR A 289 -31.63 9.40 23.90
C TYR A 289 -32.89 10.21 23.64
N GLU A 290 -33.27 11.03 24.62
CA GLU A 290 -34.43 11.89 24.59
C GLU A 290 -33.99 13.34 24.88
N ILE A 291 -34.34 14.26 23.98
CA ILE A 291 -34.16 15.71 24.16
C ILE A 291 -35.51 16.37 24.41
N LYS A 292 -35.56 17.28 25.38
CA LYS A 292 -36.77 18.01 25.76
C LYS A 292 -36.58 19.50 25.58
N ALA A 293 -37.57 20.15 24.97
CA ALA A 293 -37.66 21.59 24.90
C ALA A 293 -37.97 22.17 26.29
N VAL A 294 -37.02 22.88 26.88
CA VAL A 294 -37.14 23.46 28.25
C VAL A 294 -37.55 24.92 28.19
N SER A 295 -36.93 25.72 27.33
CA SER A 295 -37.28 27.12 27.08
C SER A 295 -36.83 27.55 25.68
N ALA A 296 -37.23 28.73 25.23
CA ALA A 296 -36.85 29.24 23.90
C ALA A 296 -35.31 29.33 23.76
N GLY A 297 -34.76 28.84 22.65
CA GLY A 297 -33.31 28.87 22.41
C GLY A 297 -32.80 27.69 21.60
N SER A 298 -31.48 27.63 21.39
CA SER A 298 -30.82 26.56 20.64
C SER A 298 -29.71 25.90 21.45
N ALA A 299 -29.45 24.62 21.18
CA ALA A 299 -28.38 23.85 21.80
C ALA A 299 -27.73 22.87 20.80
N VAL A 300 -26.44 22.60 20.97
CA VAL A 300 -25.74 21.49 20.32
C VAL A 300 -25.67 20.34 21.31
N ILE A 301 -26.25 19.20 20.91
CA ILE A 301 -26.23 17.95 21.67
C ILE A 301 -25.06 17.12 21.17
N THR A 302 -24.15 16.77 22.07
CA THR A 302 -22.96 15.96 21.76
C THR A 302 -23.04 14.63 22.47
N VAL A 303 -23.02 13.51 21.74
CA VAL A 303 -22.89 12.16 22.30
C VAL A 303 -21.46 11.68 22.12
N SER A 304 -20.84 11.23 23.19
CA SER A 304 -19.44 10.82 23.23
C SER A 304 -19.28 9.45 23.88
N SER A 305 -18.38 8.62 23.34
CA SER A 305 -17.99 7.33 23.94
C SER A 305 -16.51 7.11 23.65
N GLY A 306 -15.65 7.20 24.67
CA GLY A 306 -14.21 7.24 24.47
C GLY A 306 -13.77 8.48 23.66
N SER A 307 -13.00 8.28 22.59
CA SER A 307 -12.50 9.37 21.71
C SER A 307 -13.43 9.72 20.53
N ALA A 308 -14.54 8.98 20.35
CA ALA A 308 -15.52 9.24 19.30
C ALA A 308 -16.65 10.14 19.82
N SER A 309 -17.09 11.11 19.00
CA SER A 309 -18.24 11.97 19.30
C SER A 309 -19.06 12.27 18.03
N ALA A 310 -20.35 12.54 18.22
CA ALA A 310 -21.27 12.97 17.17
C ALA A 310 -22.22 14.05 17.69
N GLN A 311 -22.62 14.96 16.79
CA GLN A 311 -23.38 16.16 17.16
C GLN A 311 -24.72 16.28 16.42
N LEU A 312 -25.69 16.83 17.14
CA LEU A 312 -27.05 17.15 16.72
C LEU A 312 -27.35 18.59 17.15
N THR A 313 -27.87 19.43 16.25
CA THR A 313 -28.33 20.79 16.62
C THR A 313 -29.84 20.80 16.87
N ALA A 314 -30.28 21.28 18.04
CA ALA A 314 -31.69 21.37 18.40
C ALA A 314 -32.11 22.81 18.73
N ALA A 315 -33.29 23.25 18.27
CA ALA A 315 -33.82 24.57 18.61
C ALA A 315 -35.30 24.53 19.03
N VAL A 316 -35.65 25.41 19.96
CA VAL A 316 -36.97 25.54 20.58
C VAL A 316 -37.52 26.94 20.31
N PRO A 317 -38.69 27.05 19.66
CA PRO A 317 -39.36 28.32 19.48
C PRO A 317 -39.99 28.80 20.79
N GLY A 318 -40.01 30.12 21.03
CA GLY A 318 -40.68 30.71 22.19
C GLY A 318 -42.20 30.53 22.16
N SER A 319 -42.83 30.51 23.35
CA SER A 319 -44.27 30.27 23.49
C SER A 319 -45.11 31.45 22.99
N GLY A 320 -45.70 31.27 21.81
CA GLY A 320 -47.04 31.71 21.39
C GLY A 320 -47.46 33.18 21.56
N GLY A 321 -47.41 33.91 20.44
CA GLY A 321 -48.34 34.99 20.13
C GLY A 321 -48.65 34.94 18.64
N SER A 322 -49.88 34.60 18.28
CA SER A 322 -50.40 34.63 16.91
C SER A 322 -50.40 36.06 16.39
N GLY A 323 -49.71 36.32 15.28
CA GLY A 323 -49.78 37.59 14.54
C GLY A 323 -48.46 38.00 13.88
N GLY A 324 -48.29 37.60 12.61
CA GLY A 324 -47.29 38.16 11.69
C GLY A 324 -45.98 37.37 11.58
N GLN A 325 -45.78 36.67 10.46
CA GLN A 325 -44.46 36.11 10.11
C GLN A 325 -43.41 37.20 9.88
N THR A 326 -42.17 36.97 10.34
CA THR A 326 -40.89 37.02 9.59
C THR A 326 -39.84 36.35 10.49
N GLY A 327 -39.38 35.11 10.28
CA GLY A 327 -38.50 34.69 9.18
C GLY A 327 -37.05 34.84 9.63
N ALA A 328 -36.23 33.79 9.57
CA ALA A 328 -34.79 33.89 9.81
C ALA A 328 -34.21 35.06 8.99
N PHE A 329 -33.52 35.98 9.65
CA PHE A 329 -32.86 37.10 8.97
C PHE A 329 -31.51 36.65 8.42
N ALA A 330 -31.09 37.24 7.30
CA ALA A 330 -29.85 36.88 6.62
C ALA A 330 -28.88 38.06 6.61
N LEU A 331 -27.59 37.75 6.73
CA LEU A 331 -26.56 38.71 6.35
C LEU A 331 -26.41 38.64 4.84
N ASP A 332 -26.39 39.79 4.18
CA ASP A 332 -26.10 39.82 2.74
C ASP A 332 -24.66 39.48 2.40
N THR A 333 -23.80 39.38 3.43
CA THR A 333 -22.43 38.95 3.32
C THR A 333 -22.15 37.82 4.31
N SER A 334 -21.77 36.66 3.79
CA SER A 334 -21.37 35.49 4.60
C SER A 334 -19.86 35.48 4.92
N SER A 335 -19.06 36.21 4.15
CA SER A 335 -17.62 36.36 4.39
C SER A 335 -17.04 37.59 3.70
N TYR A 336 -16.03 38.22 4.29
CA TYR A 336 -15.35 39.38 3.72
C TYR A 336 -13.83 39.38 4.00
N ALA A 337 -13.01 39.57 2.96
CA ALA A 337 -11.56 39.71 3.11
C ALA A 337 -11.16 41.17 2.89
N PHE A 338 -10.53 41.79 3.88
CA PHE A 338 -9.96 43.12 3.74
C PHE A 338 -8.71 43.06 2.87
N SER A 339 -8.45 44.12 2.11
CA SER A 339 -7.23 44.26 1.31
C SER A 339 -6.03 44.71 2.14
N SER A 340 -6.27 45.36 3.29
CA SER A 340 -5.23 45.77 4.24
C SER A 340 -5.80 46.01 5.64
N VAL A 341 -4.92 46.11 6.63
CA VAL A 341 -5.26 46.69 7.95
C VAL A 341 -5.78 48.12 7.74
N GLY A 342 -6.82 48.51 8.48
CA GLY A 342 -7.48 49.81 8.39
C GLY A 342 -8.69 49.86 7.43
N GLY A 343 -8.86 48.84 6.57
CA GLY A 343 -10.02 48.76 5.68
C GLY A 343 -11.34 48.67 6.43
N VAL A 344 -12.40 49.19 5.83
CA VAL A 344 -13.76 49.22 6.38
C VAL A 344 -14.71 48.53 5.40
N TYR A 345 -15.66 47.76 5.91
CA TYR A 345 -16.69 47.14 5.10
C TYR A 345 -18.03 47.16 5.81
N GLN A 346 -19.11 47.36 5.06
CA GLN A 346 -20.46 47.43 5.59
C GLN A 346 -21.28 46.26 5.06
N PHE A 347 -22.10 45.67 5.92
CA PHE A 347 -23.00 44.59 5.57
C PHE A 347 -24.38 44.83 6.19
N LEU A 348 -25.43 44.31 5.55
CA LEU A 348 -26.81 44.45 5.98
C LEU A 348 -27.31 43.16 6.61
N ALA A 349 -27.92 43.29 7.78
CA ALA A 349 -28.83 42.28 8.30
C ALA A 349 -30.23 42.54 7.73
N LYS A 350 -30.64 41.69 6.77
CA LYS A 350 -31.88 41.81 5.99
C LYS A 350 -32.97 40.91 6.53
N GLY A 351 -34.22 41.35 6.42
CA GLY A 351 -35.38 40.59 6.89
C GLY A 351 -35.68 40.74 8.39
N LEU A 352 -35.12 41.77 9.02
CA LEU A 352 -35.45 42.16 10.39
C LEU A 352 -36.60 43.17 10.40
N ALA A 353 -37.56 43.01 11.31
CA ALA A 353 -38.69 43.93 11.44
C ALA A 353 -38.24 45.33 11.93
N SER A 354 -38.91 46.37 11.42
CA SER A 354 -38.69 47.76 11.82
C SER A 354 -38.97 47.92 13.32
N GLY A 355 -37.96 48.36 14.09
CA GLY A 355 -38.03 48.51 15.54
C GLY A 355 -37.38 47.37 16.36
N SER A 356 -36.81 46.35 15.72
CA SER A 356 -35.99 45.34 16.41
C SER A 356 -34.65 45.92 16.93
N SER A 357 -34.03 45.28 17.94
CA SER A 357 -32.74 45.70 18.52
C SER A 357 -31.65 44.63 18.34
N PRO A 358 -31.21 44.36 17.09
CA PRO A 358 -30.16 43.38 16.83
C PRO A 358 -28.79 43.80 17.38
N THR A 359 -28.04 42.86 17.94
CA THR A 359 -26.67 43.06 18.45
C THR A 359 -25.65 42.35 17.57
N ALA A 360 -24.45 42.90 17.43
CA ALA A 360 -23.36 42.30 16.66
C ALA A 360 -22.09 42.20 17.50
N THR A 361 -21.44 41.03 17.52
CA THR A 361 -20.20 40.78 18.26
C THR A 361 -19.14 40.16 17.36
N SER A 362 -17.87 40.46 17.64
CA SER A 362 -16.71 39.86 16.97
C SER A 362 -16.05 38.83 17.87
N SER A 363 -15.69 37.66 17.32
CA SER A 363 -14.95 36.63 18.04
C SER A 363 -13.50 37.05 18.35
N ASN A 364 -12.98 38.07 17.66
CA ASN A 364 -11.65 38.64 17.93
C ASN A 364 -11.62 40.15 17.60
N PRO A 365 -12.08 41.01 18.53
CA PRO A 365 -12.21 42.46 18.31
C PRO A 365 -10.89 43.19 18.03
N SER A 366 -9.73 42.63 18.39
CA SER A 366 -8.42 43.21 18.11
C SER A 366 -7.93 42.95 16.68
N VAL A 367 -8.62 42.10 15.91
CA VAL A 367 -8.35 41.79 14.50
C VAL A 367 -9.42 42.42 13.60
N VAL A 368 -10.70 42.22 13.92
CA VAL A 368 -11.83 42.88 13.23
C VAL A 368 -12.82 43.36 14.28
N SER A 369 -13.07 44.66 14.34
CA SER A 369 -14.15 45.23 15.17
C SER A 369 -15.45 45.33 14.40
N VAL A 370 -16.59 45.34 15.10
CA VAL A 370 -17.94 45.49 14.51
C VAL A 370 -18.73 46.54 15.27
N SER A 371 -19.46 47.40 14.57
CA SER A 371 -20.37 48.40 15.12
C SER A 371 -21.62 48.58 14.25
N LEU A 372 -22.73 49.01 14.86
CA LEU A 372 -23.94 49.37 14.12
C LEU A 372 -23.73 50.74 13.47
N LYS A 373 -23.92 50.83 12.15
CA LYS A 373 -23.71 52.06 11.37
C LYS A 373 -25.00 52.84 11.18
N ASN A 374 -26.08 52.16 10.80
CA ASN A 374 -27.40 52.76 10.63
C ASN A 374 -28.50 51.74 10.94
N ALA A 375 -29.27 52.00 12.00
CA ALA A 375 -30.40 51.16 12.41
C ALA A 375 -31.65 51.36 11.54
N HIS A 376 -31.68 52.41 10.72
CA HIS A 376 -32.83 52.84 9.92
C HIS A 376 -32.51 52.87 8.41
N ASP A 377 -31.56 52.06 7.94
CA ASP A 377 -31.34 51.93 6.49
C ASP A 377 -32.54 51.20 5.85
N PRO A 378 -33.12 51.72 4.75
CA PRO A 378 -34.32 51.15 4.12
C PRO A 378 -34.14 49.70 3.63
N ARG A 379 -32.91 49.19 3.59
CA ARG A 379 -32.58 47.81 3.16
C ARG A 379 -32.37 46.83 4.32
N GLY A 380 -32.35 47.29 5.58
CA GLY A 380 -32.09 46.48 6.78
C GLY A 380 -31.17 47.17 7.80
N TYR A 381 -30.69 46.45 8.81
CA TYR A 381 -29.76 47.03 9.80
C TYR A 381 -28.34 47.01 9.21
N LEU A 382 -27.76 48.19 9.01
CA LEU A 382 -26.44 48.35 8.41
C LEU A 382 -25.37 48.32 9.51
N TYR A 383 -24.50 47.32 9.46
CA TYR A 383 -23.34 47.18 10.33
C TYR A 383 -22.05 47.49 9.57
N GLU A 384 -21.05 47.97 10.29
CA GLU A 384 -19.72 48.27 9.80
C GLU A 384 -18.69 47.40 10.53
N ILE A 385 -17.80 46.76 9.78
CA ILE A 385 -16.64 46.04 10.29
C ILE A 385 -15.36 46.73 9.86
N LYS A 386 -14.39 46.83 10.77
CA LYS A 386 -13.11 47.48 10.50
C LYS A 386 -11.94 46.53 10.78
N ALA A 387 -11.01 46.46 9.84
CA ALA A 387 -9.76 45.74 9.99
C ALA A 387 -8.83 46.47 10.98
N VAL A 388 -8.55 45.85 12.12
CA VAL A 388 -7.73 46.42 13.20
C VAL A 388 -6.30 45.91 13.13
N SER A 389 -6.10 44.62 12.87
CA SER A 389 -4.79 43.99 12.69
C SER A 389 -4.88 42.72 11.84
N ALA A 390 -3.76 42.16 11.40
CA ALA A 390 -3.74 40.97 10.53
C ALA A 390 -4.28 39.73 11.28
N GLY A 391 -5.10 38.91 10.62
CA GLY A 391 -5.72 37.72 11.23
C GLY A 391 -7.11 37.41 10.68
N SER A 392 -7.94 36.68 11.43
CA SER A 392 -9.35 36.44 11.08
C SER A 392 -10.26 36.49 12.31
N ALA A 393 -11.53 36.85 12.10
CA ALA A 393 -12.57 36.92 13.13
C ALA A 393 -13.94 36.50 12.55
N VAL A 394 -14.85 36.00 13.39
CA VAL A 394 -16.24 35.72 13.03
C VAL A 394 -17.13 36.77 13.68
N ILE A 395 -17.96 37.41 12.86
CA ILE A 395 -18.96 38.37 13.28
C ILE A 395 -20.30 37.65 13.42
N THR A 396 -20.93 37.78 14.59
CA THR A 396 -22.23 37.20 14.88
C THR A 396 -23.25 38.31 15.10
N VAL A 397 -24.30 38.35 14.29
CA VAL A 397 -25.45 39.24 14.49
C VAL A 397 -26.59 38.44 15.09
N THR A 398 -27.18 38.94 16.16
CA THR A 398 -28.26 38.29 16.92
C THR A 398 -29.45 39.21 17.05
N SER A 399 -30.65 38.74 16.72
CA SER A 399 -31.91 39.45 16.93
C SER A 399 -32.94 38.49 17.52
N GLY A 400 -33.35 38.74 18.77
CA GLY A 400 -34.15 37.78 19.53
C GLY A 400 -33.44 36.42 19.65
N SER A 401 -34.07 35.34 19.18
CA SER A 401 -33.55 33.96 19.22
C SER A 401 -32.79 33.53 17.96
N TYR A 402 -32.61 34.41 16.98
CA TYR A 402 -31.99 34.10 15.69
C TYR A 402 -30.60 34.73 15.59
N SER A 403 -29.64 33.98 15.05
CA SER A 403 -28.27 34.47 14.80
C SER A 403 -27.82 34.18 13.37
N ALA A 404 -27.03 35.08 12.79
CA ALA A 404 -26.41 34.93 11.48
C ALA A 404 -24.92 35.33 11.55
N PHE A 405 -24.08 34.69 10.72
CA PHE A 405 -22.62 34.73 10.84
C PHE A 405 -21.93 35.28 9.58
N LEU A 406 -20.88 36.07 9.77
CA LEU A 406 -19.98 36.57 8.73
C LEU A 406 -18.53 36.28 9.13
N THR A 407 -17.74 35.64 8.26
CA THR A 407 -16.30 35.43 8.51
C THR A 407 -15.46 36.53 7.87
N ALA A 408 -14.60 37.21 8.64
CA ALA A 408 -13.75 38.29 8.16
C ALA A 408 -12.24 38.00 8.29
N SER A 409 -11.44 38.35 7.27
CA SER A 409 -9.97 38.14 7.28
C SER A 409 -9.19 39.39 6.85
N VAL A 410 -8.08 39.69 7.53
CA VAL A 410 -7.21 40.85 7.28
C VAL A 410 -5.78 40.38 6.96
N PRO A 411 -5.21 40.75 5.81
CA PRO A 411 -3.87 40.34 5.40
C PRO A 411 -2.79 41.14 6.13
N SER A 412 -1.62 40.52 6.34
CA SER A 412 -0.40 41.19 6.78
C SER A 412 0.24 41.91 5.59
N SER A 413 0.25 43.26 5.65
CA SER A 413 0.88 44.26 4.76
C SER A 413 0.39 44.41 3.29
N GLY A 414 -0.41 45.46 3.07
CA GLY A 414 -0.28 46.56 2.08
C GLY A 414 -0.11 46.32 0.57
N GLY A 415 -1.14 46.68 -0.22
CA GLY A 415 -1.02 47.03 -1.66
C GLY A 415 -2.37 47.09 -2.40
N SER A 416 -2.82 48.31 -2.75
CA SER A 416 -4.14 48.64 -3.35
C SER A 416 -4.23 48.34 -4.85
N GLY A 417 -5.44 48.02 -5.33
CA GLY A 417 -5.74 47.54 -6.68
C GLY A 417 -5.96 48.59 -7.79
N GLY A 418 -6.01 48.08 -9.03
CA GLY A 418 -6.48 48.74 -10.24
C GLY A 418 -6.69 47.68 -11.34
N GLY A 419 -7.88 47.60 -11.93
CA GLY A 419 -8.26 46.54 -12.87
C GLY A 419 -7.48 46.57 -14.18
N SER A 420 -6.74 45.49 -14.44
CA SER A 420 -6.32 45.07 -15.78
C SER A 420 -6.31 43.54 -15.79
N THR A 421 -6.74 42.92 -16.89
CA THR A 421 -6.87 41.46 -17.03
C THR A 421 -5.48 40.83 -17.03
N GLU A 422 -5.01 40.42 -15.85
CA GLU A 422 -3.65 39.91 -15.68
C GLU A 422 -3.49 38.55 -16.41
N ILE A 423 -2.43 38.43 -17.19
CA ILE A 423 -2.04 37.17 -17.86
C ILE A 423 -1.44 36.27 -16.79
N THR A 424 -2.10 35.15 -16.50
CA THR A 424 -1.71 34.23 -15.42
C THR A 424 -0.95 33.00 -15.94
N GLY A 425 -1.08 32.69 -17.23
CA GLY A 425 -0.46 31.54 -17.85
C GLY A 425 -0.45 31.60 -19.37
N ALA A 426 0.15 30.60 -20.00
CA ALA A 426 0.14 30.43 -21.45
C ALA A 426 0.05 28.94 -21.80
N ARG A 427 -0.63 28.62 -22.91
CA ARG A 427 -0.73 27.28 -23.48
C ARG A 427 0.04 27.23 -24.80
N THR A 428 0.91 26.25 -24.99
CA THR A 428 1.61 26.09 -26.26
C THR A 428 0.64 25.62 -27.36
N THR A 429 0.65 26.28 -28.52
CA THR A 429 -0.19 25.90 -29.68
C THR A 429 0.51 24.87 -30.57
N THR A 430 1.84 24.81 -30.51
CA THR A 430 2.69 23.86 -31.23
C THR A 430 3.83 23.35 -30.32
N ALA A 431 4.70 22.49 -30.86
CA ALA A 431 5.94 22.15 -30.20
C ALA A 431 6.86 23.39 -30.19
N VAL A 432 7.23 23.88 -29.01
CA VAL A 432 7.98 25.14 -28.86
C VAL A 432 9.16 24.97 -27.90
N ASN A 433 10.30 25.57 -28.26
CA ASN A 433 11.49 25.55 -27.43
C ASN A 433 11.40 26.62 -26.34
N LEU A 434 11.46 26.21 -25.07
CA LEU A 434 11.74 27.08 -23.93
C LEU A 434 13.22 27.45 -23.95
N ARG A 435 13.52 28.74 -23.98
CA ARG A 435 14.87 29.26 -24.20
C ARG A 435 15.43 29.99 -22.97
N SER A 436 16.75 30.01 -22.83
CA SER A 436 17.39 30.69 -21.68
C SER A 436 17.27 32.21 -21.75
N GLU A 437 17.15 32.78 -22.94
CA GLU A 437 17.05 34.21 -23.23
C GLU A 437 16.00 34.47 -24.34
N PRO A 438 15.47 35.71 -24.49
CA PRO A 438 14.46 36.06 -25.49
C PRO A 438 15.07 36.26 -26.88
N ASN A 439 15.83 35.28 -27.38
CA ASN A 439 16.40 35.25 -28.72
C ASN A 439 16.60 33.81 -29.22
N THR A 440 16.72 33.62 -30.54
CA THR A 440 16.86 32.27 -31.13
C THR A 440 18.26 31.67 -31.05
N ASN A 441 19.27 32.46 -30.70
CA ASN A 441 20.68 32.06 -30.66
C ASN A 441 21.12 31.49 -29.30
N CYS A 442 20.28 31.65 -28.27
CA CYS A 442 20.55 31.13 -26.94
C CYS A 442 20.20 29.63 -26.80
N SER A 443 20.57 29.07 -25.65
CA SER A 443 20.37 27.65 -25.36
C SER A 443 18.88 27.29 -25.21
N VAL A 444 18.51 26.13 -25.77
CA VAL A 444 17.18 25.54 -25.58
C VAL A 444 17.19 24.74 -24.27
N LEU A 445 16.36 25.14 -23.32
CA LEU A 445 16.23 24.50 -22.01
C LEU A 445 15.38 23.22 -22.07
N VAL A 446 14.32 23.24 -22.87
CA VAL A 446 13.42 22.11 -23.15
C VAL A 446 12.49 22.43 -24.32
N THR A 447 12.07 21.42 -25.09
CA THR A 447 10.97 21.56 -26.06
C THR A 447 9.65 21.13 -25.41
N LEU A 448 8.72 22.07 -25.30
CA LEU A 448 7.36 21.85 -24.82
C LEU A 448 6.51 21.28 -25.96
N LYS A 449 5.69 20.26 -25.65
CA LYS A 449 4.74 19.69 -26.62
C LYS A 449 3.55 20.63 -26.83
N PRO A 450 2.80 20.53 -27.94
CA PRO A 450 1.53 21.25 -28.10
C PRO A 450 0.58 20.97 -26.92
N GLY A 451 -0.13 21.99 -26.44
CA GLY A 451 -1.08 21.93 -25.33
C GLY A 451 -0.47 21.99 -23.94
N ALA A 452 0.84 22.15 -23.81
CA ALA A 452 1.52 22.32 -22.52
C ALA A 452 1.14 23.68 -21.89
N VAL A 453 0.83 23.67 -20.59
CA VAL A 453 0.47 24.88 -19.85
C VAL A 453 1.64 25.32 -18.97
N VAL A 454 1.98 26.61 -19.03
CA VAL A 454 3.07 27.23 -18.27
C VAL A 454 2.56 28.47 -17.54
N ALA A 455 3.15 28.77 -16.37
CA ALA A 455 2.88 30.00 -15.65
C ALA A 455 3.61 31.16 -16.32
N VAL A 456 2.93 32.28 -16.56
CA VAL A 456 3.55 33.48 -17.13
C VAL A 456 4.14 34.31 -15.99
N LEU A 457 5.41 34.69 -16.14
CA LEU A 457 6.15 35.47 -15.15
C LEU A 457 6.32 36.92 -15.58
N ASP A 458 6.44 37.17 -16.89
CA ASP A 458 6.65 38.49 -17.46
C ASP A 458 6.30 38.49 -18.97
N THR A 459 5.49 39.46 -19.37
CA THR A 459 5.05 39.72 -20.76
C THR A 459 5.45 41.12 -21.24
N THR A 460 6.12 41.89 -20.39
CA THR A 460 6.33 43.33 -20.56
C THR A 460 7.76 43.68 -20.95
N SER A 461 8.74 42.87 -20.52
CA SER A 461 10.15 43.17 -20.81
C SER A 461 10.55 42.94 -22.26
N TYR A 462 9.80 42.11 -23.02
CA TYR A 462 10.12 41.76 -24.40
C TYR A 462 8.84 41.62 -25.24
N PRO A 463 8.68 42.39 -26.34
CA PRO A 463 7.41 42.43 -27.08
C PRO A 463 7.04 41.11 -27.76
N ASP A 464 8.05 40.34 -28.19
CA ASP A 464 7.85 39.09 -28.94
C ASP A 464 8.07 37.82 -28.08
N TRP A 465 8.45 38.00 -26.81
CA TRP A 465 8.84 36.89 -25.94
C TRP A 465 8.20 36.96 -24.56
N THR A 466 7.64 35.84 -24.13
CA THR A 466 7.05 35.70 -22.81
C THR A 466 7.97 34.90 -21.91
N LYS A 467 8.28 35.45 -20.73
CA LYS A 467 8.96 34.70 -19.68
C LYS A 467 7.96 33.81 -18.95
N VAL A 468 8.29 32.54 -18.84
CA VAL A 468 7.39 31.52 -18.28
C VAL A 468 8.11 30.59 -17.31
N ARG A 469 7.34 29.92 -16.47
CA ARG A 469 7.77 28.81 -15.62
C ARG A 469 6.95 27.55 -15.93
N THR A 470 7.65 26.46 -16.23
CA THR A 470 7.04 25.14 -16.43
C THR A 470 6.56 24.53 -15.10
N ALA A 471 5.67 23.53 -15.16
CA ALA A 471 5.27 22.75 -13.98
C ALA A 471 6.44 22.04 -13.26
N GLU A 472 7.54 21.82 -13.96
CA GLU A 472 8.80 21.25 -13.43
C GLU A 472 9.73 22.31 -12.83
N GLY A 473 9.29 23.58 -12.75
CA GLY A 473 10.03 24.69 -12.14
C GLY A 473 11.06 25.36 -13.04
N LYS A 474 11.29 24.88 -14.27
CA LYS A 474 12.21 25.54 -15.22
C LYS A 474 11.64 26.88 -15.68
N THR A 475 12.48 27.92 -15.62
CA THR A 475 12.15 29.29 -16.06
C THR A 475 12.90 29.63 -17.34
N GLY A 476 12.22 30.20 -18.33
CA GLY A 476 12.80 30.59 -19.61
C GLY A 476 11.83 31.41 -20.45
N TYR A 477 12.16 31.63 -21.73
CA TYR A 477 11.38 32.45 -22.65
C TYR A 477 10.74 31.59 -23.76
N LEU A 478 9.48 31.86 -24.08
CA LEU A 478 8.75 31.32 -25.22
C LEU A 478 8.43 32.44 -26.20
N TYR A 479 8.44 32.12 -27.49
CA TYR A 479 8.05 33.07 -28.53
C TYR A 479 6.54 33.16 -28.61
N ASN A 480 6.01 34.37 -28.70
CA ASN A 480 4.58 34.66 -28.51
C ASN A 480 3.68 33.95 -29.54
N ASP A 481 4.12 33.78 -30.79
CA ASP A 481 3.32 33.12 -31.85
C ASP A 481 3.01 31.64 -31.58
N TYR A 482 3.76 31.01 -30.68
CA TYR A 482 3.59 29.59 -30.35
C TYR A 482 2.86 29.35 -29.03
N ILE A 483 2.29 30.40 -28.45
CA ILE A 483 1.56 30.36 -27.20
C ILE A 483 0.25 31.13 -27.29
N GLU A 484 -0.75 30.62 -26.58
CA GLU A 484 -2.03 31.25 -26.34
C GLU A 484 -2.07 31.71 -24.88
N TYR A 485 -2.27 32.99 -24.63
CA TYR A 485 -2.32 33.54 -23.26
C TYR A 485 -3.58 33.14 -22.52
N LEU A 486 -3.42 32.84 -21.23
CA LEU A 486 -4.50 32.50 -20.30
C LEU A 486 -4.72 33.69 -19.36
N TYR A 487 -5.89 34.32 -19.46
CA TYR A 487 -6.25 35.50 -18.69
C TYR A 487 -6.97 35.14 -17.39
N GLY A 488 -6.79 35.93 -16.34
CA GLY A 488 -7.37 35.69 -15.00
C GLY A 488 -8.91 35.60 -14.94
N ASN A 489 -9.63 35.94 -16.02
CA ASN A 489 -11.07 35.79 -16.12
C ASN A 489 -11.54 34.82 -17.23
N ASP A 490 -10.62 34.11 -17.89
CA ASP A 490 -10.99 33.03 -18.81
C ASP A 490 -10.42 31.68 -18.33
N GLY A 491 -11.29 30.98 -17.60
CA GLY A 491 -11.26 29.56 -17.24
C GLY A 491 -10.04 28.71 -17.62
N THR A 492 -9.07 28.63 -16.72
CA THR A 492 -8.83 27.32 -16.10
C THR A 492 -8.86 27.46 -14.59
N GLN A 493 -10.07 27.69 -14.08
CA GLN A 493 -10.35 27.56 -12.65
C GLN A 493 -9.78 26.23 -12.17
N ILE A 494 -8.95 26.23 -11.13
CA ILE A 494 -8.59 25.00 -10.42
C ILE A 494 -9.90 24.33 -10.02
N SER A 495 -10.24 23.28 -10.77
CA SER A 495 -11.53 22.59 -10.69
C SER A 495 -11.55 21.66 -9.48
N GLY A 496 -10.37 21.16 -9.08
CA GLY A 496 -10.22 20.28 -7.92
C GLY A 496 -8.84 20.32 -7.29
N LEU A 497 -8.80 20.17 -5.97
CA LEU A 497 -7.63 19.85 -5.17
C LEU A 497 -8.01 18.71 -4.23
N THR A 498 -7.26 17.61 -4.27
CA THR A 498 -7.47 16.45 -3.39
C THR A 498 -6.17 16.03 -2.73
N LEU A 499 -6.27 15.47 -1.53
CA LEU A 499 -5.15 14.85 -0.82
C LEU A 499 -5.29 13.33 -0.87
N SER A 500 -4.16 12.62 -0.97
CA SER A 500 -4.10 11.16 -0.87
C SER A 500 -4.65 10.63 0.46
N ASN A 501 -4.53 11.44 1.52
CA ASN A 501 -4.93 11.11 2.87
C ASN A 501 -5.53 12.36 3.52
N THR A 502 -6.68 12.19 4.19
CA THR A 502 -7.35 13.25 4.96
C THR A 502 -7.07 13.15 6.46
N SER A 503 -6.34 12.12 6.88
CA SER A 503 -5.85 11.98 8.26
C SER A 503 -4.61 11.09 8.34
N GLY A 504 -3.83 11.24 9.42
CA GLY A 504 -2.69 10.38 9.72
C GLY A 504 -2.29 10.42 11.20
N THR A 505 -1.66 9.35 11.67
CA THR A 505 -1.06 9.29 13.02
C THR A 505 0.45 9.21 12.88
N ILE A 506 1.17 10.08 13.57
CA ILE A 506 2.62 10.28 13.35
C ILE A 506 3.34 10.13 14.70
N PRO A 507 4.17 9.10 14.90
CA PRO A 507 5.06 9.07 16.05
C PRO A 507 6.00 10.28 16.02
N LYS A 508 6.20 10.93 17.17
CA LYS A 508 7.14 12.06 17.28
C LYS A 508 8.49 11.70 16.67
N GLY A 509 9.03 12.60 15.84
CA GLY A 509 10.28 12.42 15.11
C GLY A 509 10.14 11.74 13.74
N LYS A 510 8.96 11.21 13.38
CA LYS A 510 8.68 10.72 12.02
C LYS A 510 8.02 11.80 11.15
N SER A 511 8.13 11.59 9.86
CA SER A 511 7.40 12.29 8.81
C SER A 511 6.30 11.39 8.23
N TYR A 512 5.18 12.00 7.83
CA TYR A 512 4.06 11.38 7.14
C TYR A 512 3.88 12.03 5.77
N TYR A 513 3.95 11.24 4.70
CA TYR A 513 3.84 11.78 3.34
C TYR A 513 2.38 11.83 2.85
N VAL A 514 1.93 13.01 2.44
CA VAL A 514 0.62 13.22 1.83
C VAL A 514 0.82 13.85 0.45
N LYS A 515 0.28 13.20 -0.59
CA LYS A 515 0.35 13.70 -1.96
C LYS A 515 -0.87 14.59 -2.25
N ALA A 516 -0.61 15.80 -2.74
CA ALA A 516 -1.66 16.66 -3.30
C ALA A 516 -1.81 16.40 -4.81
N SER A 517 -3.05 16.42 -5.29
CA SER A 517 -3.38 16.32 -6.71
C SER A 517 -4.29 17.49 -7.10
N VAL A 518 -3.89 18.23 -8.13
CA VAL A 518 -4.59 19.43 -8.61
C VAL A 518 -5.13 19.18 -10.02
N SER A 519 -6.31 19.71 -10.31
CA SER A 519 -6.95 19.64 -11.63
C SER A 519 -7.25 21.05 -12.17
N PRO A 520 -6.71 21.43 -13.34
CA PRO A 520 -5.73 20.69 -14.15
C PRO A 520 -4.37 20.55 -13.43
N THR A 521 -3.54 19.59 -13.85
CA THR A 521 -2.24 19.30 -13.25
C THR A 521 -1.21 20.40 -13.53
N GLY A 522 -0.31 20.66 -12.58
CA GLY A 522 0.83 21.57 -12.76
C GLY A 522 0.74 22.88 -11.97
N ALA A 523 -0.35 23.09 -11.22
CA ALA A 523 -0.48 24.23 -10.31
C ALA A 523 0.27 24.00 -9.00
N ASP A 524 0.88 25.07 -8.46
CA ASP A 524 1.58 25.05 -7.18
C ASP A 524 0.60 24.77 -6.02
N VAL A 525 1.11 24.07 -5.00
CA VAL A 525 0.38 23.77 -3.77
C VAL A 525 1.12 24.36 -2.58
N THR A 526 0.49 25.29 -1.88
CA THR A 526 1.00 25.83 -0.62
C THR A 526 0.50 25.00 0.55
N TRP A 527 1.35 24.76 1.53
CA TRP A 527 1.04 23.95 2.71
C TRP A 527 1.13 24.78 4.00
N THR A 528 0.15 24.64 4.89
CA THR A 528 0.16 25.26 6.22
C THR A 528 -0.22 24.27 7.30
N SER A 529 0.19 24.54 8.53
CA SER A 529 -0.21 23.78 9.72
C SER A 529 -0.96 24.70 10.70
N SER A 530 -2.05 24.20 11.27
CA SER A 530 -2.78 24.91 12.32
C SER A 530 -2.01 24.99 13.64
N ASN A 531 -1.00 24.14 13.85
CA ASN A 531 -0.16 24.14 15.04
C ASN A 531 1.23 23.57 14.70
N THR A 532 2.17 24.48 14.41
CA THR A 532 3.55 24.14 14.06
C THR A 532 4.35 23.54 15.22
N GLY A 533 3.96 23.81 16.48
CA GLY A 533 4.54 23.16 17.65
C GLY A 533 4.23 21.66 17.75
N VAL A 534 3.10 21.23 17.17
CA VAL A 534 2.71 19.81 17.07
C VAL A 534 3.21 19.19 15.78
N ALA A 535 2.95 19.81 14.62
CA ALA A 535 3.40 19.29 13.33
C ALA A 535 3.71 20.40 12.33
N THR A 536 4.82 20.25 11.60
CA THR A 536 5.18 21.11 10.46
C THR A 536 4.97 20.37 9.14
N VAL A 537 4.87 21.11 8.04
CA VAL A 537 4.68 20.52 6.70
C VAL A 537 5.54 21.25 5.68
N ASN A 538 6.19 20.49 4.80
CA ASN A 538 6.89 21.00 3.63
C ASN A 538 6.60 20.09 2.44
N ASN A 539 6.00 20.62 1.37
CA ASN A 539 5.71 19.88 0.13
C ASN A 539 4.99 18.53 0.36
N GLY A 540 4.05 18.50 1.31
CA GLY A 540 3.29 17.29 1.66
C GLY A 540 4.01 16.33 2.62
N PHE A 541 5.25 16.60 3.02
CA PHE A 541 5.96 15.87 4.08
C PHE A 541 5.66 16.51 5.43
N ILE A 542 4.83 15.85 6.24
CA ILE A 542 4.36 16.35 7.53
C ILE A 542 5.23 15.77 8.65
N TYR A 543 6.00 16.59 9.35
CA TYR A 543 6.88 16.17 10.45
C TYR A 543 6.19 16.31 11.81
N GLY A 544 6.22 15.26 12.64
CA GLY A 544 5.66 15.27 13.99
C GLY A 544 6.64 15.79 15.04
N ASN A 545 6.40 16.99 15.56
CA ASN A 545 7.27 17.66 16.54
C ASN A 545 6.99 17.20 17.98
N GLN A 546 5.73 17.23 18.40
CA GLN A 546 5.32 16.92 19.78
C GLN A 546 3.93 16.27 19.82
N PRO A 547 3.65 15.40 20.82
CA PRO A 547 2.33 14.80 20.95
C PRO A 547 1.22 15.84 20.99
N GLY A 548 0.16 15.62 20.20
CA GLY A 548 -0.91 16.59 20.03
C GLY A 548 -1.66 16.38 18.71
N SER A 549 -2.52 17.32 18.34
CA SER A 549 -3.22 17.30 17.04
C SER A 549 -3.01 18.60 16.27
N ALA A 550 -2.90 18.49 14.95
CA ALA A 550 -2.79 19.61 14.02
C ALA A 550 -3.61 19.34 12.75
N VAL A 551 -4.07 20.40 12.10
CA VAL A 551 -4.71 20.32 10.78
C VAL A 551 -3.74 20.87 9.76
N ILE A 552 -3.34 20.03 8.81
CA ILE A 552 -2.50 20.40 7.68
C ILE A 552 -3.41 20.80 6.52
N THR A 553 -3.17 21.97 5.94
CA THR A 553 -3.98 22.50 4.83
C THR A 553 -3.11 22.65 3.59
N ALA A 554 -3.54 22.02 2.50
CA ALA A 554 -3.05 22.28 1.16
C ALA A 554 -3.97 23.29 0.47
N LYS A 555 -3.38 24.26 -0.25
CA LYS A 555 -4.11 25.27 -1.02
C LYS A 555 -3.53 25.40 -2.42
N SER A 556 -4.39 25.45 -3.43
CA SER A 556 -4.03 25.78 -4.81
C SER A 556 -5.15 26.62 -5.42
N GLY A 557 -4.84 27.86 -5.82
CA GLY A 557 -5.85 28.86 -6.15
C GLY A 557 -6.84 29.08 -5.01
N SER A 558 -8.14 28.98 -5.30
CA SER A 558 -9.23 29.08 -4.32
C SER A 558 -9.59 27.76 -3.65
N LYS A 559 -9.06 26.62 -4.11
CA LYS A 559 -9.38 25.30 -3.55
C LYS A 559 -8.47 25.00 -2.36
N THR A 560 -9.06 24.40 -1.34
CA THR A 560 -8.35 23.90 -0.16
C THR A 560 -8.70 22.44 0.08
N ALA A 561 -7.73 21.69 0.62
CA ALA A 561 -7.95 20.35 1.12
C ALA A 561 -7.16 20.17 2.42
N THR A 562 -7.69 19.39 3.35
CA THR A 562 -7.12 19.28 4.70
C THR A 562 -6.82 17.83 5.08
N CYS A 563 -5.77 17.66 5.88
CA CYS A 563 -5.39 16.41 6.51
C CYS A 563 -5.26 16.62 8.03
N ARG A 564 -6.05 15.88 8.82
CA ARG A 564 -5.96 15.93 10.29
C ARG A 564 -4.88 14.97 10.78
N VAL A 565 -3.86 15.49 11.44
CA VAL A 565 -2.77 14.67 11.97
C VAL A 565 -2.78 14.65 13.49
N THR A 566 -2.56 13.45 14.05
CA THR A 566 -2.34 13.26 15.49
C THR A 566 -0.91 12.77 15.68
N VAL A 567 -0.12 13.54 16.42
CA VAL A 567 1.24 13.16 16.78
C VAL A 567 1.20 12.40 18.10
N THR A 568 1.83 11.22 18.14
CA THR A 568 1.92 10.38 19.34
C THR A 568 3.31 10.48 19.96
N ALA A 569 3.52 9.82 21.11
CA ALA A 569 4.85 9.64 21.68
C ALA A 569 5.84 9.04 20.65
N ALA A 570 7.13 9.36 20.83
CA ALA A 570 8.19 8.80 20.00
C ALA A 570 8.26 7.28 20.20
N GLU A 571 8.54 6.55 19.11
CA GLU A 571 8.74 5.10 19.18
C GLU A 571 9.89 4.78 20.15
N PRO A 572 9.74 3.72 20.97
CA PRO A 572 10.76 3.35 21.96
C PRO A 572 12.09 2.98 21.28
N VAL A 573 12.01 2.26 20.16
CA VAL A 573 13.16 1.90 19.33
C VAL A 573 12.83 2.29 17.90
N LYS A 574 13.74 3.02 17.25
CA LYS A 574 13.53 3.51 15.88
C LYS A 574 13.77 2.42 14.84
N THR A 575 14.84 1.63 15.03
CA THR A 575 15.21 0.51 14.16
C THR A 575 16.19 -0.41 14.87
N ALA A 576 16.30 -1.64 14.38
CA ALA A 576 17.30 -2.61 14.81
C ALA A 576 17.72 -3.52 13.64
N TYR A 577 18.94 -4.02 13.70
CA TYR A 577 19.47 -5.00 12.77
C TYR A 577 20.56 -5.85 13.42
N THR A 578 21.03 -6.88 12.72
CA THR A 578 22.12 -7.74 13.16
C THR A 578 23.22 -7.74 12.10
N THR A 579 24.48 -7.75 12.53
CA THR A 579 25.65 -7.83 11.63
C THR A 579 26.65 -8.88 12.16
N PRO A 580 27.22 -9.76 11.32
CA PRO A 580 26.96 -9.85 9.89
C PRO A 580 25.52 -10.29 9.59
N ASN A 581 24.98 -9.85 8.45
CA ASN A 581 23.61 -10.14 8.04
C ASN A 581 23.39 -11.64 7.72
N VAL A 582 24.48 -12.35 7.44
CA VAL A 582 24.57 -13.81 7.37
C VAL A 582 25.81 -14.25 8.14
N ALA A 583 25.62 -15.08 9.17
CA ALA A 583 26.65 -15.53 10.08
C ALA A 583 26.92 -17.03 9.96
N GLY A 584 28.14 -17.48 10.28
CA GLY A 584 28.48 -18.89 10.42
C GLY A 584 28.22 -19.40 11.83
N ILE A 585 28.16 -20.72 12.00
CA ILE A 585 28.09 -21.33 13.33
C ILE A 585 29.29 -20.87 14.17
N GLY A 586 29.03 -20.46 15.41
CA GLY A 586 30.06 -19.97 16.34
C GLY A 586 30.55 -18.55 16.06
N GLN A 587 30.19 -17.94 14.92
CA GLN A 587 30.56 -16.56 14.63
C GLN A 587 29.81 -15.60 15.56
N GLN A 588 30.50 -14.56 16.00
CA GLN A 588 29.91 -13.48 16.76
C GLN A 588 29.00 -12.62 15.87
N VAL A 589 27.76 -12.43 16.31
CA VAL A 589 26.76 -11.56 15.68
C VAL A 589 26.49 -10.37 16.59
N GLU A 590 26.80 -9.17 16.12
CA GLU A 590 26.47 -7.91 16.78
C GLU A 590 24.98 -7.59 16.56
N LEU A 591 24.27 -7.37 17.66
CA LEU A 591 22.91 -6.87 17.69
C LEU A 591 22.97 -5.35 17.83
N VAL A 592 22.37 -4.64 16.88
CA VAL A 592 22.40 -3.17 16.82
C VAL A 592 20.99 -2.64 16.95
N ALA A 593 20.78 -1.66 17.83
CA ALA A 593 19.54 -0.91 17.94
C ALA A 593 19.81 0.58 17.86
N VAL A 594 18.86 1.33 17.31
CA VAL A 594 18.89 2.79 17.27
C VAL A 594 17.66 3.34 17.96
N THR A 595 17.86 4.26 18.89
CA THR A 595 16.78 4.97 19.59
C THR A 595 16.91 6.48 19.40
N ASP A 596 15.91 7.24 19.82
CA ASP A 596 16.10 8.66 20.08
C ASP A 596 17.10 8.90 21.24
N ASN A 597 17.47 10.15 21.45
CA ASN A 597 18.44 10.56 22.46
C ASN A 597 17.89 10.59 23.91
N THR A 598 16.65 10.13 24.15
CA THR A 598 16.02 10.13 25.47
C THR A 598 16.09 8.79 26.19
N ARG A 599 16.49 7.71 25.50
CA ARG A 599 16.52 6.34 26.07
C ARG A 599 17.79 6.08 26.85
N SER A 600 17.67 5.50 28.05
CA SER A 600 18.78 5.21 28.96
C SER A 600 19.36 3.80 28.79
N SER A 601 18.58 2.85 28.29
CA SER A 601 19.05 1.49 27.98
C SER A 601 18.18 0.81 26.92
N VAL A 602 18.69 -0.27 26.34
CA VAL A 602 17.98 -1.17 25.42
C VAL A 602 18.07 -2.61 25.90
N ARG A 603 17.00 -3.38 25.69
CA ARG A 603 16.93 -4.83 25.95
C ARG A 603 16.73 -5.58 24.65
N PHE A 604 17.67 -6.46 24.32
CA PHE A 604 17.53 -7.44 23.25
C PHE A 604 17.01 -8.76 23.84
N VAL A 605 16.00 -9.35 23.20
CA VAL A 605 15.45 -10.66 23.54
C VAL A 605 15.58 -11.55 22.32
N VAL A 606 16.58 -12.44 22.34
CA VAL A 606 16.85 -13.40 21.28
C VAL A 606 16.07 -14.68 21.57
N SER A 607 15.24 -15.13 20.63
CA SER A 607 14.52 -16.41 20.72
C SER A 607 15.41 -17.51 20.14
N MET A 608 15.82 -18.45 20.98
CA MET A 608 16.69 -19.57 20.62
C MET A 608 15.86 -20.72 20.02
N ASN A 609 16.50 -21.60 19.24
CA ASN A 609 15.82 -22.72 18.57
C ASN A 609 15.30 -23.79 19.54
N ASP A 610 15.85 -23.87 20.75
CA ASP A 610 15.39 -24.75 21.82
C ASP A 610 14.17 -24.20 22.58
N GLY A 611 13.61 -23.07 22.12
CA GLY A 611 12.48 -22.38 22.76
C GLY A 611 12.87 -21.46 23.91
N THR A 612 14.14 -21.44 24.33
CA THR A 612 14.61 -20.52 25.37
C THR A 612 14.76 -19.09 24.85
N LYS A 613 14.82 -18.12 25.76
CA LYS A 613 15.03 -16.71 25.44
C LYS A 613 16.31 -16.20 26.10
N LYS A 614 17.23 -15.67 25.31
CA LYS A 614 18.42 -14.96 25.80
C LYS A 614 18.14 -13.47 25.87
N THR A 615 18.20 -12.91 27.07
CA THR A 615 17.96 -11.48 27.31
C THR A 615 19.29 -10.77 27.54
N LEU A 616 19.51 -9.65 26.82
CA LEU A 616 20.73 -8.84 26.90
C LEU A 616 20.33 -7.37 27.12
N ASP A 617 20.65 -6.85 28.29
CA ASP A 617 20.42 -5.45 28.64
C ASP A 617 21.67 -4.62 28.39
N VAL A 618 21.52 -3.50 27.70
CA VAL A 618 22.62 -2.65 27.22
C VAL A 618 22.40 -1.23 27.71
N GLY A 619 23.28 -0.76 28.60
CA GLY A 619 23.26 0.60 29.16
C GLY A 619 24.24 1.57 28.51
N SER A 620 25.19 1.09 27.71
CA SER A 620 26.16 1.91 26.98
C SER A 620 25.73 2.14 25.54
N TYR A 621 26.03 3.32 25.01
CA TYR A 621 25.68 3.72 23.64
C TYR A 621 26.74 4.65 23.05
N THR A 622 26.77 4.72 21.72
CA THR A 622 27.37 5.85 21.01
C THR A 622 26.27 6.80 20.52
N THR A 623 26.63 8.04 20.21
CA THR A 623 25.68 9.01 19.63
C THR A 623 25.96 9.19 18.15
N GLU A 624 24.90 9.34 17.36
CA GLU A 624 24.99 9.74 15.97
C GLU A 624 23.99 10.89 15.74
N THR A 625 24.36 11.84 14.90
CA THR A 625 23.52 13.01 14.63
C THR A 625 23.52 13.33 13.15
N SER A 626 22.34 13.69 12.63
CA SER A 626 22.16 14.16 11.27
C SER A 626 21.58 15.58 11.30
N THR A 627 22.27 16.52 10.65
CA THR A 627 21.86 17.92 10.52
C THR A 627 21.68 18.25 9.04
N ASN A 628 20.47 18.65 8.67
CA ASN A 628 20.16 19.19 7.36
C ASN A 628 19.44 20.52 7.59
N GLY A 629 20.00 21.63 7.10
CA GLY A 629 19.60 23.00 7.47
C GLY A 629 18.12 23.35 7.26
N ASN A 630 17.39 22.54 6.49
CA ASN A 630 15.97 22.73 6.22
C ASN A 630 15.05 21.82 7.06
N LEU A 631 15.59 20.96 7.92
CA LEU A 631 14.88 19.97 8.72
C LEU A 631 15.29 20.01 10.19
N ALA A 632 14.43 19.47 11.06
CA ALA A 632 14.79 19.28 12.46
C ALA A 632 16.02 18.37 12.60
N PRO A 633 17.01 18.71 13.45
CA PRO A 633 18.13 17.82 13.74
C PRO A 633 17.65 16.48 14.28
N ASN A 634 18.30 15.40 13.84
CA ASN A 634 17.99 14.06 14.29
C ASN A 634 19.13 13.54 15.17
N TYR A 635 18.85 13.39 16.47
CA TYR A 635 19.79 12.89 17.47
C TYR A 635 19.43 11.45 17.84
N THR A 636 20.38 10.53 17.66
CA THR A 636 20.18 9.11 17.96
C THR A 636 21.22 8.56 18.92
N ARG A 637 20.84 7.49 19.61
CA ARG A 637 21.75 6.62 20.37
C ARG A 637 21.81 5.27 19.66
N VAL A 638 23.02 4.76 19.47
CA VAL A 638 23.29 3.45 18.86
C VAL A 638 23.78 2.51 19.95
N TRP A 639 23.06 1.40 20.11
CA TRP A 639 23.25 0.41 21.16
C TRP A 639 23.74 -0.89 20.53
N LYS A 640 24.78 -1.48 21.12
CA LYS A 640 25.44 -2.66 20.57
C LYS A 640 25.69 -3.71 21.66
N THR A 641 25.44 -4.95 21.32
CA THR A 641 25.86 -6.13 22.10
C THR A 641 26.08 -7.29 21.15
N ALA A 642 26.65 -8.40 21.60
CA ALA A 642 26.97 -9.51 20.73
C ALA A 642 26.48 -10.85 21.28
N VAL A 643 26.16 -11.77 20.36
CA VAL A 643 25.70 -13.12 20.64
C VAL A 643 26.32 -14.10 19.65
N THR A 644 26.50 -15.35 20.06
CA THR A 644 26.93 -16.45 19.20
C THR A 644 25.84 -17.51 19.15
N PHE A 645 25.81 -18.28 18.07
CA PHE A 645 24.85 -19.35 17.85
C PHE A 645 25.56 -20.66 17.51
N SER A 646 25.05 -21.77 18.04
CA SER A 646 25.65 -23.10 17.90
C SER A 646 25.03 -23.95 16.78
N SER A 647 23.99 -23.46 16.12
CA SER A 647 23.32 -24.17 15.03
C SER A 647 22.90 -23.19 13.92
N PRO A 648 22.73 -23.68 12.68
CA PRO A 648 22.09 -22.89 11.62
C PRO A 648 20.63 -22.59 11.97
N GLY A 649 20.14 -21.45 11.49
CA GLY A 649 18.76 -21.04 11.71
C GLY A 649 18.54 -19.54 11.63
N THR A 650 17.27 -19.14 11.72
CA THR A 650 16.88 -17.74 11.89
C THR A 650 16.46 -17.55 13.34
N TYR A 651 17.13 -16.63 14.03
CA TYR A 651 16.90 -16.34 15.45
C TYR A 651 16.19 -14.98 15.58
N PRO A 652 14.89 -14.94 15.90
CA PRO A 652 14.17 -13.70 16.11
C PRO A 652 14.76 -12.89 17.27
N VAL A 653 14.92 -11.59 17.06
CA VAL A 653 15.42 -10.65 18.07
C VAL A 653 14.39 -9.55 18.27
N ALA A 654 13.78 -9.50 19.44
CA ALA A 654 12.91 -8.39 19.84
C ALA A 654 13.72 -7.37 20.65
N VAL A 655 13.48 -6.08 20.40
CA VAL A 655 14.25 -4.99 21.00
C VAL A 655 13.32 -3.99 21.67
N TYR A 656 13.58 -3.71 22.94
CA TYR A 656 12.83 -2.78 23.78
C TYR A 656 13.76 -1.70 24.33
N SER A 657 13.21 -0.56 24.75
CA SER A 657 14.02 0.54 25.33
C SER A 657 13.51 0.95 26.70
N SER A 658 14.34 1.59 27.50
CA SER A 658 13.98 2.19 28.78
C SER A 658 14.29 3.68 28.79
N THR A 659 13.50 4.46 29.52
CA THR A 659 13.81 5.85 29.88
C THR A 659 14.26 5.98 31.34
N GLY A 660 14.48 4.86 32.03
CA GLY A 660 14.88 4.78 33.44
C GLY A 660 13.83 4.17 34.37
N SER A 661 12.57 4.02 33.94
CA SER A 661 11.43 3.52 34.74
C SER A 661 10.96 2.11 34.36
N GLY A 662 11.81 1.35 33.67
CA GLY A 662 11.49 0.03 33.13
C GLY A 662 11.47 0.02 31.59
N TYR A 663 11.41 -1.18 31.01
CA TYR A 663 11.41 -1.35 29.55
C TYR A 663 10.03 -1.15 28.94
N SER A 664 10.00 -0.61 27.74
CA SER A 664 8.80 -0.39 26.93
C SER A 664 8.06 -1.70 26.66
N SER A 665 6.73 -1.64 26.65
CA SER A 665 5.86 -2.78 26.28
C SER A 665 5.82 -3.05 24.77
N THR A 666 6.29 -2.09 23.97
CA THR A 666 6.42 -2.17 22.52
C THR A 666 7.89 -1.98 22.11
N GLY A 667 8.22 -2.42 20.90
CA GLY A 667 9.59 -2.47 20.42
C GLY A 667 9.65 -2.75 18.91
N VAL A 668 10.84 -3.04 18.42
CA VAL A 668 11.07 -3.49 17.03
C VAL A 668 11.58 -4.91 17.02
N THR A 669 11.39 -5.61 15.90
CA THR A 669 11.91 -6.96 15.70
C THR A 669 12.87 -6.99 14.53
N THR A 670 13.96 -7.73 14.70
CA THR A 670 14.89 -8.13 13.64
C THR A 670 15.23 -9.61 13.83
N SER A 671 16.24 -10.13 13.15
CA SER A 671 16.68 -11.52 13.37
C SER A 671 18.12 -11.73 12.93
N SER A 672 18.85 -12.53 13.71
CA SER A 672 20.14 -13.09 13.28
C SER A 672 19.90 -14.28 12.35
N PHE A 673 20.73 -14.43 11.32
CA PHE A 673 20.62 -15.53 10.36
C PHE A 673 21.94 -16.28 10.29
N VAL A 674 21.89 -17.58 10.59
CA VAL A 674 23.07 -18.43 10.75
C VAL A 674 22.99 -19.57 9.73
N VAL A 675 24.06 -19.75 8.96
CA VAL A 675 24.19 -20.79 7.93
C VAL A 675 25.19 -21.86 8.36
N SER A 676 25.06 -23.05 7.76
CA SER A 676 25.95 -24.18 8.02
C SER A 676 27.35 -23.97 7.45
N THR A 677 27.46 -23.22 6.36
CA THR A 677 28.74 -22.83 5.75
C THR A 677 28.68 -21.40 5.21
N GLN A 678 29.72 -20.64 5.51
CA GLN A 678 29.96 -19.30 4.94
C GLN A 678 30.91 -19.33 3.75
N GLU A 679 31.40 -20.51 3.37
CA GLU A 679 32.31 -20.64 2.25
C GLU A 679 31.67 -20.03 1.00
N LYS A 680 32.26 -18.93 0.52
CA LYS A 680 31.67 -18.09 -0.53
C LYS A 680 31.47 -18.85 -1.84
N THR A 681 32.26 -19.90 -2.04
CA THR A 681 32.29 -20.74 -3.25
C THR A 681 31.61 -22.08 -3.07
N SER A 682 31.32 -22.52 -1.84
CA SER A 682 30.65 -23.80 -1.58
C SER A 682 29.15 -23.67 -1.76
N SER A 683 28.59 -24.40 -2.71
CA SER A 683 27.16 -24.34 -3.01
C SER A 683 26.36 -25.30 -2.14
N THR A 684 25.24 -24.83 -1.61
CA THR A 684 24.30 -25.62 -0.80
C THR A 684 22.86 -25.31 -1.22
N ARG A 685 21.89 -26.05 -0.66
CA ARG A 685 20.45 -25.78 -0.81
C ARG A 685 19.86 -24.99 0.35
N GLU A 686 20.72 -24.55 1.28
CA GLU A 686 20.25 -23.80 2.44
C GLU A 686 19.78 -22.41 2.00
N ASN A 687 18.81 -21.85 2.71
CA ASN A 687 18.44 -20.46 2.50
C ASN A 687 19.63 -19.55 2.83
N ARG A 688 19.75 -18.43 2.11
CA ARG A 688 20.80 -17.44 2.34
C ARG A 688 20.20 -16.06 2.61
N ARG A 689 21.02 -15.18 3.20
CA ARG A 689 20.82 -13.73 3.22
C ARG A 689 21.97 -13.05 2.50
N VAL A 690 21.77 -11.83 2.04
CA VAL A 690 22.83 -11.02 1.44
C VAL A 690 23.95 -10.79 2.46
N SER A 691 25.20 -10.82 2.02
CA SER A 691 26.36 -10.51 2.87
C SER A 691 26.50 -9.01 3.15
N ASP A 692 27.22 -8.67 4.21
CA ASP A 692 27.55 -7.28 4.54
C ASP A 692 28.45 -6.64 3.48
N GLU A 693 29.30 -7.41 2.82
CA GLU A 693 30.13 -6.92 1.70
C GLU A 693 29.26 -6.49 0.52
N MET A 694 28.25 -7.29 0.14
CA MET A 694 27.32 -6.89 -0.92
C MET A 694 26.42 -5.73 -0.48
N LEU A 695 25.95 -5.70 0.78
CA LEU A 695 25.22 -4.54 1.31
C LEU A 695 26.05 -3.26 1.23
N ALA A 696 27.36 -3.34 1.48
CA ALA A 696 28.27 -2.20 1.37
C ALA A 696 28.41 -1.73 -0.08
N LEU A 697 28.49 -2.65 -1.06
CA LEU A 697 28.49 -2.32 -2.48
C LEU A 697 27.18 -1.65 -2.90
N ILE A 698 26.03 -2.22 -2.52
CA ILE A 698 24.70 -1.63 -2.78
C ILE A 698 24.65 -0.22 -2.18
N GLY A 699 25.05 -0.03 -0.93
CA GLY A 699 25.07 1.27 -0.27
C GLY A 699 25.95 2.30 -0.99
N LYS A 700 27.08 1.88 -1.58
CA LYS A 700 27.94 2.76 -2.39
C LYS A 700 27.29 3.13 -3.73
N TRP A 701 26.68 2.18 -4.42
CA TRP A 701 26.01 2.42 -5.71
C TRP A 701 24.77 3.29 -5.60
N GLU A 702 23.97 3.11 -4.55
CA GLU A 702 22.78 3.92 -4.28
C GLU A 702 23.14 5.33 -3.76
N GLY A 703 24.19 5.39 -2.93
CA GLY A 703 24.61 6.61 -2.26
C GLY A 703 23.69 7.00 -1.09
N TYR A 704 24.28 7.58 -0.06
CA TYR A 704 23.54 7.99 1.14
C TYR A 704 22.88 9.36 0.96
N ARG A 705 21.59 9.46 1.33
CA ARG A 705 20.84 10.72 1.45
C ARG A 705 20.05 10.74 2.76
N ALA A 706 20.46 11.61 3.68
CA ALA A 706 19.80 11.74 4.99
C ALA A 706 18.33 12.20 4.88
N ALA A 707 18.04 13.10 3.95
CA ALA A 707 16.72 13.69 3.76
C ALA A 707 16.03 13.14 2.50
N VAL A 708 14.69 13.18 2.50
CA VAL A 708 13.90 12.83 1.32
C VAL A 708 14.28 13.69 0.12
N TYR A 709 14.39 13.06 -1.04
CA TYR A 709 14.67 13.69 -2.33
C TYR A 709 13.81 13.04 -3.43
N PRO A 710 13.51 13.77 -4.53
CA PRO A 710 12.79 13.18 -5.65
C PRO A 710 13.74 12.33 -6.51
N ASP A 711 13.35 11.09 -6.78
CA ASP A 711 13.96 10.27 -7.83
C ASP A 711 13.40 10.68 -9.19
N THR A 712 14.17 11.49 -9.91
CA THR A 712 13.79 12.04 -11.22
C THR A 712 13.75 11.00 -12.33
N LEU A 713 14.43 9.86 -12.18
CA LEU A 713 14.44 8.76 -13.16
C LEU A 713 13.19 7.89 -13.04
N ALA A 714 12.60 7.84 -11.84
CA ALA A 714 11.37 7.09 -11.57
C ALA A 714 10.10 7.96 -11.55
N GLY A 715 10.16 9.20 -12.07
CA GLY A 715 8.98 10.09 -12.13
C GLY A 715 8.74 10.88 -10.84
N ASN A 716 9.82 11.34 -10.20
CA ASN A 716 9.84 12.10 -8.94
C ASN A 716 9.27 11.34 -7.75
N ILE A 717 9.57 10.04 -7.65
CA ILE A 717 9.19 9.23 -6.49
C ILE A 717 9.99 9.71 -5.26
N PRO A 718 9.35 9.94 -4.10
CA PRO A 718 10.08 10.26 -2.88
C PRO A 718 11.00 9.12 -2.46
N THR A 719 12.28 9.45 -2.27
CA THR A 719 13.36 8.51 -1.98
C THR A 719 14.22 9.02 -0.82
N ILE A 720 14.75 8.13 0.02
CA ILE A 720 15.63 8.46 1.16
C ILE A 720 16.67 7.36 1.41
N GLY A 721 17.67 7.64 2.24
CA GLY A 721 18.65 6.66 2.68
C GLY A 721 19.51 6.18 1.52
N TYR A 722 19.54 4.87 1.32
CA TYR A 722 20.24 4.19 0.22
C TYR A 722 19.26 3.74 -0.88
N GLY A 723 18.48 4.68 -1.42
CA GLY A 723 17.56 4.40 -2.53
C GLY A 723 16.19 3.84 -2.10
N GLN A 724 15.80 3.99 -0.83
CA GLN A 724 14.49 3.51 -0.38
C GLN A 724 13.38 4.46 -0.86
N THR A 725 12.50 3.97 -1.70
CA THR A 725 11.32 4.69 -2.19
C THR A 725 10.11 4.48 -1.28
N PHE A 726 9.17 5.44 -1.27
CA PHE A 726 7.91 5.30 -0.56
C PHE A 726 6.75 6.06 -1.23
N GLY A 727 5.54 5.51 -1.04
CA GLY A 727 4.29 6.06 -1.55
C GLY A 727 3.58 6.99 -0.57
N ALA A 728 2.49 7.59 -1.05
CA ALA A 728 1.61 8.40 -0.20
C ALA A 728 1.05 7.60 0.99
N GLY A 729 0.98 8.23 2.15
CA GLY A 729 0.61 7.61 3.43
C GLY A 729 1.78 6.93 4.16
N ALA A 730 3.00 6.99 3.64
CA ALA A 730 4.16 6.40 4.30
C ALA A 730 4.57 7.18 5.57
N LEU A 731 4.97 6.44 6.60
CA LEU A 731 5.64 6.94 7.80
C LEU A 731 7.13 6.60 7.74
N PHE A 732 7.99 7.59 7.92
CA PHE A 732 9.44 7.41 7.84
C PHE A 732 10.18 8.41 8.72
N TYR A 733 11.38 8.06 9.17
CA TYR A 733 12.29 9.06 9.75
C TYR A 733 12.89 9.86 8.61
N ASN A 734 12.73 11.18 8.65
CA ASN A 734 13.39 12.09 7.71
C ASN A 734 14.65 12.65 8.39
N ASN A 735 15.64 13.06 7.61
CA ASN A 735 16.97 13.44 8.14
C ASN A 735 17.61 12.29 8.94
N GLN A 736 17.60 11.07 8.37
CA GLN A 736 18.16 9.87 9.00
C GLN A 736 19.65 10.02 9.28
N THR A 737 20.16 9.27 10.24
CA THR A 737 21.60 9.01 10.39
C THR A 737 22.05 7.88 9.47
N LYS A 738 23.36 7.68 9.29
CA LYS A 738 23.87 6.59 8.43
C LYS A 738 23.49 5.22 8.99
N THR A 739 23.51 5.05 10.32
CA THR A 739 23.09 3.79 10.96
C THR A 739 21.60 3.51 10.75
N GLU A 740 20.74 4.52 10.84
CA GLU A 740 19.30 4.37 10.53
C GLU A 740 19.07 3.99 9.06
N ALA A 741 19.75 4.66 8.13
CA ALA A 741 19.65 4.37 6.70
C ALA A 741 20.22 2.98 6.35
N TRP A 742 21.30 2.56 7.00
CA TRP A 742 21.86 1.21 6.85
C TRP A 742 20.89 0.14 7.32
N ALA A 743 20.31 0.32 8.51
CA ALA A 743 19.30 -0.59 9.04
C ALA A 743 18.08 -0.68 8.11
N GLN A 744 17.67 0.45 7.52
CA GLN A 744 16.58 0.49 6.55
C GLN A 744 16.93 -0.29 5.27
N LEU A 745 18.12 -0.11 4.70
CA LEU A 745 18.60 -0.87 3.55
C LEU A 745 18.61 -2.37 3.86
N LEU A 746 19.29 -2.78 4.94
CA LEU A 746 19.43 -4.17 5.34
C LEU A 746 18.07 -4.84 5.57
N ASN A 747 17.17 -4.20 6.34
CA ASN A 747 15.85 -4.74 6.61
C ASN A 747 14.96 -4.80 5.35
N SER A 748 15.09 -3.84 4.44
CA SER A 748 14.40 -3.85 3.14
C SER A 748 14.87 -5.03 2.28
N VAL A 749 16.18 -5.22 2.16
CA VAL A 749 16.79 -6.31 1.40
C VAL A 749 16.43 -7.70 1.98
N ASN A 750 16.41 -7.83 3.30
CA ASN A 750 16.01 -9.06 3.99
C ASN A 750 14.52 -9.40 3.84
N GLY A 751 13.70 -8.44 3.44
CA GLY A 751 12.28 -8.65 3.14
C GLY A 751 12.06 -9.40 1.83
N SER A 752 11.32 -8.78 0.90
CA SER A 752 10.85 -9.44 -0.32
C SER A 752 11.96 -9.88 -1.28
N TYR A 753 13.11 -9.19 -1.30
CA TYR A 753 14.18 -9.48 -2.25
C TYR A 753 14.88 -10.80 -1.93
N THR A 754 15.37 -10.94 -0.69
CA THR A 754 15.96 -12.19 -0.18
C THR A 754 14.99 -13.36 -0.29
N GLN A 755 13.71 -13.15 0.05
CA GLN A 755 12.70 -14.20 -0.04
C GLN A 755 12.45 -14.65 -1.49
N ALA A 756 12.38 -13.72 -2.44
CA ALA A 756 12.16 -14.05 -3.85
C ALA A 756 13.29 -14.90 -4.43
N VAL A 757 14.55 -14.56 -4.15
CA VAL A 757 15.71 -15.32 -4.61
C VAL A 757 15.72 -16.73 -3.99
N ASN A 758 15.56 -16.85 -2.66
CA ASN A 758 15.48 -18.16 -2.01
C ASN A 758 14.33 -19.03 -2.55
N THR A 759 13.17 -18.41 -2.81
CA THR A 759 12.01 -19.11 -3.38
C THR A 759 12.32 -19.64 -4.79
N PHE A 760 12.98 -18.85 -5.62
CA PHE A 760 13.42 -19.30 -6.94
C PHE A 760 14.40 -20.46 -6.85
N LEU A 761 15.40 -20.38 -5.98
CA LEU A 761 16.39 -21.46 -5.79
C LEU A 761 15.73 -22.75 -5.30
N ALA A 762 14.84 -22.65 -4.30
CA ALA A 762 14.13 -23.79 -3.73
C ALA A 762 13.18 -24.45 -4.73
N ASN A 763 12.35 -23.67 -5.42
CA ASN A 763 11.36 -24.18 -6.38
C ASN A 763 11.99 -24.90 -7.58
N ASN A 764 13.23 -24.55 -7.92
CA ASN A 764 13.93 -25.14 -9.06
C ASN A 764 15.03 -26.12 -8.64
N ASN A 765 15.09 -26.47 -7.35
CA ASN A 765 16.09 -27.38 -6.80
C ASN A 765 17.51 -26.97 -7.22
N ILE A 766 17.87 -25.70 -7.04
CA ILE A 766 19.17 -25.12 -7.39
C ILE A 766 20.06 -25.01 -6.15
N LYS A 767 21.32 -25.43 -6.26
CA LYS A 767 22.36 -25.12 -5.27
C LYS A 767 23.00 -23.77 -5.60
N ALA A 768 23.25 -22.97 -4.57
CA ALA A 768 23.92 -21.67 -4.71
C ALA A 768 24.91 -21.44 -3.56
N ASN A 769 25.99 -20.73 -3.86
CA ASN A 769 26.95 -20.23 -2.87
C ASN A 769 26.66 -18.76 -2.52
N GLN A 770 27.42 -18.17 -1.59
CA GLN A 770 27.14 -16.82 -1.09
C GLN A 770 27.28 -15.74 -2.17
N GLN A 771 28.29 -15.84 -3.04
CA GLN A 771 28.53 -14.84 -4.09
C GLN A 771 27.43 -14.85 -5.17
N ASN A 772 26.90 -16.03 -5.52
CA ASN A 772 25.77 -16.13 -6.44
C ASN A 772 24.55 -15.43 -5.83
N PHE A 773 24.26 -15.74 -4.56
CA PHE A 773 23.10 -15.19 -3.85
C PHE A 773 23.17 -13.66 -3.72
N ASP A 774 24.35 -13.15 -3.36
CA ASP A 774 24.60 -11.71 -3.20
C ASP A 774 24.29 -10.93 -4.48
N ALA A 775 24.84 -11.37 -5.62
CA ALA A 775 24.64 -10.69 -6.90
C ALA A 775 23.17 -10.77 -7.36
N MET A 776 22.50 -11.91 -7.14
CA MET A 776 21.06 -12.05 -7.44
C MET A 776 20.22 -11.08 -6.60
N VAL A 777 20.51 -10.94 -5.31
CA VAL A 777 19.79 -10.01 -4.43
C VAL A 777 20.08 -8.55 -4.80
N SER A 778 21.33 -8.19 -5.12
CA SER A 778 21.64 -6.82 -5.61
C SER A 778 20.89 -6.48 -6.89
N PHE A 779 20.86 -7.41 -7.84
CA PHE A 779 20.08 -7.24 -9.06
C PHE A 779 18.61 -7.02 -8.75
N SER A 780 18.04 -7.85 -7.87
CA SER A 780 16.65 -7.74 -7.41
C SER A 780 16.33 -6.40 -6.76
N TYR A 781 17.24 -5.87 -5.94
CA TYR A 781 17.06 -4.59 -5.27
C TYR A 781 16.97 -3.46 -6.30
N ASN A 782 17.76 -3.53 -7.37
CA ASN A 782 17.82 -2.49 -8.40
C ASN A 782 16.66 -2.56 -9.41
N VAL A 783 16.28 -3.76 -9.85
CA VAL A 783 15.30 -3.92 -10.94
C VAL A 783 13.95 -4.47 -10.48
N GLY A 784 13.84 -4.90 -9.22
CA GLY A 784 12.65 -5.51 -8.63
C GLY A 784 12.74 -7.04 -8.52
N ALA A 785 12.06 -7.59 -7.51
CA ALA A 785 12.06 -9.03 -7.20
C ALA A 785 11.16 -9.88 -8.12
N GLY A 786 10.32 -9.25 -8.94
CA GLY A 786 9.29 -9.93 -9.74
C GLY A 786 9.85 -10.96 -10.72
N TYR A 787 11.06 -10.72 -11.23
CA TYR A 787 11.75 -11.58 -12.18
C TYR A 787 11.99 -13.01 -11.66
N TRP A 788 12.14 -13.20 -10.35
CA TRP A 788 12.33 -14.53 -9.76
C TRP A 788 11.03 -15.33 -9.62
N SER A 789 9.89 -14.63 -9.57
CA SER A 789 8.58 -15.19 -9.23
C SER A 789 7.63 -15.37 -10.43
N GLY A 790 7.96 -14.77 -11.58
CA GLY A 790 7.13 -14.80 -12.78
C GLY A 790 7.34 -16.03 -13.66
N THR A 791 6.37 -16.33 -14.50
CA THR A 791 6.49 -17.29 -15.62
C THR A 791 7.03 -16.64 -16.90
N SER A 792 7.19 -15.32 -16.91
CA SER A 792 7.82 -14.60 -18.02
C SER A 792 9.30 -14.96 -18.06
N ALA A 793 9.72 -15.63 -19.13
CA ALA A 793 11.13 -15.93 -19.36
C ALA A 793 11.92 -14.62 -19.50
N PHE A 794 13.01 -14.52 -18.75
CA PHE A 794 14.08 -13.57 -19.01
C PHE A 794 15.39 -14.35 -18.98
N ASP A 795 16.30 -14.02 -19.88
CA ASP A 795 17.37 -14.92 -20.30
C ASP A 795 18.35 -15.25 -19.16
N ILE A 796 18.61 -14.32 -18.22
CA ILE A 796 19.40 -14.58 -17.01
C ILE A 796 18.84 -15.79 -16.23
N ARG A 797 17.51 -15.85 -16.04
CA ARG A 797 16.86 -16.96 -15.33
C ARG A 797 16.96 -18.25 -16.13
N GLU A 798 16.81 -18.21 -17.45
CA GLU A 798 16.96 -19.41 -18.28
C GLU A 798 18.40 -19.94 -18.25
N ILE A 799 19.41 -19.06 -18.30
CA ILE A 799 20.82 -19.42 -18.15
C ILE A 799 21.09 -20.08 -16.78
N MET A 800 20.56 -19.51 -15.69
CA MET A 800 20.67 -20.12 -14.35
C MET A 800 19.98 -21.48 -14.27
N LEU A 801 18.81 -21.63 -14.91
CA LEU A 801 18.12 -22.91 -14.98
C LEU A 801 18.93 -23.94 -15.78
N ASN A 802 19.71 -23.53 -16.79
CA ASN A 802 20.57 -24.43 -17.55
C ASN A 802 21.83 -24.88 -16.79
N SER A 803 22.12 -24.27 -15.64
CA SER A 803 23.34 -24.53 -14.87
C SER A 803 23.23 -25.83 -14.07
N VAL A 804 23.74 -26.92 -14.65
CA VAL A 804 23.82 -28.25 -14.02
C VAL A 804 25.27 -28.63 -13.75
N VAL A 805 25.49 -29.45 -12.72
CA VAL A 805 26.77 -30.16 -12.57
C VAL A 805 27.01 -30.98 -13.85
N PRO A 806 28.14 -30.76 -14.55
CA PRO A 806 28.46 -31.44 -15.80
C PRO A 806 28.31 -32.97 -15.68
N PRO A 807 27.38 -33.60 -16.44
CA PRO A 807 27.23 -35.04 -16.43
C PRO A 807 28.34 -35.75 -17.21
N THR A 808 28.53 -37.04 -16.97
CA THR A 808 29.32 -37.90 -17.86
C THR A 808 28.55 -38.10 -19.17
N VAL A 809 29.19 -37.84 -20.31
CA VAL A 809 28.57 -38.03 -21.63
C VAL A 809 28.86 -39.45 -22.13
N PRO A 810 27.84 -40.29 -22.42
CA PRO A 810 28.04 -41.62 -22.96
C PRO A 810 28.41 -41.55 -24.46
N ALA A 811 28.86 -42.67 -25.04
CA ALA A 811 29.24 -42.74 -26.46
C ALA A 811 28.12 -42.31 -27.43
N GLY A 812 26.86 -42.50 -27.05
CA GLY A 812 25.68 -42.05 -27.80
C GLY A 812 25.21 -40.62 -27.50
N GLY A 813 25.99 -39.83 -26.75
CA GLY A 813 25.63 -38.47 -26.35
C GLY A 813 24.45 -38.37 -25.38
N LEU A 814 24.14 -37.14 -24.95
CA LEU A 814 22.99 -36.81 -24.12
C LEU A 814 21.99 -35.97 -24.91
N SER A 815 20.70 -36.31 -24.83
CA SER A 815 19.65 -35.53 -25.48
C SER A 815 19.45 -34.19 -24.78
N ALA A 816 19.39 -33.10 -25.56
CA ALA A 816 19.20 -31.75 -25.06
C ALA A 816 18.36 -30.91 -26.02
N SER A 817 18.06 -29.68 -25.64
CA SER A 817 17.38 -28.71 -26.48
C SER A 817 17.95 -27.30 -26.27
N ALA A 818 17.91 -26.50 -27.33
CA ALA A 818 18.19 -25.08 -27.26
C ALA A 818 17.08 -24.36 -26.49
N THR A 819 17.43 -23.57 -25.49
CA THR A 819 16.49 -22.73 -24.72
C THR A 819 16.50 -21.27 -25.18
N LEU A 820 17.62 -20.85 -25.78
CA LEU A 820 17.85 -19.54 -26.36
C LEU A 820 18.47 -19.74 -27.75
N ASN A 821 18.43 -18.70 -28.59
CA ASN A 821 19.24 -18.71 -29.81
C ASN A 821 20.73 -18.61 -29.43
N PHE A 822 21.59 -19.33 -30.12
CA PHE A 822 23.04 -19.26 -29.89
C PHE A 822 23.85 -19.61 -31.14
N ASP A 823 25.10 -19.18 -31.17
CA ASP A 823 26.05 -19.50 -32.24
C ASP A 823 26.85 -20.79 -31.92
N LEU A 824 27.09 -21.61 -32.94
CA LEU A 824 28.01 -22.75 -32.91
C LEU A 824 29.43 -22.34 -33.34
N PHE A 825 30.43 -22.94 -32.71
CA PHE A 825 31.85 -22.67 -32.94
C PHE A 825 32.66 -23.94 -33.23
N PRO A 826 33.79 -23.87 -33.95
CA PRO A 826 34.63 -25.04 -34.25
C PRO A 826 35.31 -25.67 -33.03
N SER A 827 35.54 -24.88 -31.98
CA SER A 827 36.18 -25.31 -30.73
C SER A 827 35.44 -24.72 -29.54
N ALA A 828 35.77 -25.16 -28.31
CA ALA A 828 35.22 -24.62 -27.06
C ALA A 828 35.71 -23.18 -26.76
N SER A 829 35.59 -22.29 -27.75
CA SER A 829 36.04 -20.91 -27.76
C SER A 829 35.32 -20.15 -28.87
N SER A 830 34.99 -18.89 -28.62
CA SER A 830 34.43 -18.00 -29.64
C SER A 830 35.47 -17.48 -30.64
N ALA A 831 36.76 -17.79 -30.47
CA ALA A 831 37.84 -17.32 -31.33
C ALA A 831 37.81 -17.92 -32.75
N GLY A 832 37.19 -19.10 -32.94
CA GLY A 832 37.20 -19.85 -34.20
C GLY A 832 36.24 -19.36 -35.29
N GLY A 833 35.54 -18.23 -35.09
CA GLY A 833 34.48 -17.77 -35.99
C GLY A 833 33.18 -18.58 -35.87
N ARG A 834 32.05 -17.98 -36.26
CA ARG A 834 30.74 -18.63 -36.22
C ARG A 834 30.62 -19.69 -37.31
N LEU A 835 30.22 -20.91 -36.95
CA LEU A 835 29.79 -21.94 -37.90
C LEU A 835 28.37 -21.67 -38.41
N THR A 836 27.40 -21.65 -37.50
CA THR A 836 25.99 -21.37 -37.79
C THR A 836 25.26 -20.90 -36.52
N GLU A 837 24.11 -20.26 -36.68
CA GLU A 837 23.20 -19.94 -35.57
C GLU A 837 22.20 -21.08 -35.38
N VAL A 838 21.97 -21.48 -34.13
CA VAL A 838 20.98 -22.48 -33.72
C VAL A 838 19.82 -21.76 -33.05
N ALA A 839 18.61 -21.97 -33.56
CA ALA A 839 17.40 -21.38 -33.01
C ALA A 839 16.98 -22.07 -31.70
N ALA A 840 16.34 -21.32 -30.81
CA ALA A 840 15.67 -21.86 -29.62
C ALA A 840 14.67 -22.98 -30.00
N SER A 841 14.45 -23.91 -29.09
CA SER A 841 13.66 -25.15 -29.26
C SER A 841 14.25 -26.20 -30.21
N THR A 842 15.42 -25.95 -30.82
CA THR A 842 16.12 -26.98 -31.62
C THR A 842 16.54 -28.15 -30.73
N PHE A 843 16.23 -29.38 -31.14
CA PHE A 843 16.71 -30.59 -30.49
C PHE A 843 18.21 -30.79 -30.77
N LEU A 844 18.96 -31.19 -29.74
CA LEU A 844 20.41 -31.31 -29.77
C LEU A 844 20.85 -32.64 -29.17
N GLN A 845 21.99 -33.14 -29.62
CA GLN A 845 22.71 -34.22 -28.95
C GLN A 845 24.04 -33.68 -28.43
N VAL A 846 24.21 -33.64 -27.12
CA VAL A 846 25.46 -33.22 -26.47
C VAL A 846 26.45 -34.39 -26.53
N LEU A 847 27.58 -34.19 -27.20
CA LEU A 847 28.61 -35.19 -27.46
C LEU A 847 29.81 -35.07 -26.50
N GLN A 848 30.16 -33.85 -26.11
CA GLN A 848 31.28 -33.56 -25.21
C GLN A 848 31.00 -32.35 -24.34
N ILE A 849 31.68 -32.26 -23.20
CA ILE A 849 31.61 -31.13 -22.28
C ILE A 849 33.03 -30.66 -21.99
N SER A 850 33.23 -29.33 -22.01
CA SER A 850 34.47 -28.68 -21.60
C SER A 850 34.16 -27.64 -20.53
N VAL A 851 34.88 -27.70 -19.42
CA VAL A 851 34.73 -26.79 -18.28
C VAL A 851 36.09 -26.21 -17.96
N ASP A 852 36.20 -24.90 -17.98
CA ASP A 852 37.39 -24.18 -17.53
C ASP A 852 37.11 -23.58 -16.15
N ALA A 853 37.76 -24.13 -15.13
CA ALA A 853 37.57 -23.68 -13.75
C ALA A 853 38.08 -22.26 -13.49
N SER A 854 39.05 -21.78 -14.28
CA SER A 854 39.68 -20.47 -14.14
C SER A 854 38.83 -19.36 -14.72
N THR A 855 38.33 -19.55 -15.94
CA THR A 855 37.44 -18.59 -16.61
C THR A 855 35.97 -18.82 -16.26
N LYS A 856 35.64 -19.93 -15.59
CA LYS A 856 34.27 -20.38 -15.33
C LYS A 856 33.45 -20.52 -16.62
N SER A 857 34.13 -20.82 -17.73
CA SER A 857 33.48 -21.09 -19.00
C SER A 857 33.01 -22.55 -19.04
N VAL A 858 31.80 -22.77 -19.54
CA VAL A 858 31.22 -24.11 -19.70
C VAL A 858 30.68 -24.23 -21.12
N TRP A 859 31.19 -25.22 -21.84
CA TRP A 859 30.89 -25.45 -23.25
C TRP A 859 30.42 -26.88 -23.48
N TYR A 860 29.43 -27.04 -24.36
CA TYR A 860 28.94 -28.32 -24.83
C TYR A 860 29.20 -28.44 -26.33
N GLN A 861 29.84 -29.52 -26.75
CA GLN A 861 29.85 -29.91 -28.15
C GLN A 861 28.50 -30.56 -28.45
N VAL A 862 27.78 -30.05 -29.44
CA VAL A 862 26.46 -30.52 -29.81
C VAL A 862 26.39 -30.89 -31.28
N GLN A 863 25.54 -31.86 -31.58
CA GLN A 863 25.07 -32.16 -32.92
C GLN A 863 23.63 -31.68 -33.10
N THR A 864 23.38 -30.92 -34.17
CA THR A 864 22.04 -30.46 -34.58
C THR A 864 21.33 -31.52 -35.45
N PRO A 865 20.01 -31.41 -35.68
CA PRO A 865 19.25 -32.43 -36.43
C PRO A 865 19.70 -32.58 -37.90
N ASP A 866 20.32 -31.55 -38.47
CA ASP A 866 20.91 -31.58 -39.83
C ASP A 866 22.30 -32.24 -39.87
N GLY A 867 22.81 -32.72 -38.73
CA GLY A 867 24.10 -33.39 -38.59
C GLY A 867 25.28 -32.45 -38.31
N THR A 868 25.09 -31.13 -38.28
CA THR A 868 26.16 -30.18 -37.99
C THR A 868 26.67 -30.37 -36.55
N VAL A 869 27.99 -30.45 -36.37
CA VAL A 869 28.65 -30.60 -35.07
C VAL A 869 29.45 -29.35 -34.75
N GLY A 870 29.26 -28.79 -33.56
CA GLY A 870 30.00 -27.62 -33.10
C GLY A 870 29.90 -27.43 -31.58
N TRP A 871 30.64 -26.46 -31.06
CA TRP A 871 30.66 -26.11 -29.64
C TRP A 871 29.76 -24.91 -29.36
N ALA A 872 29.04 -24.95 -28.26
CA ALA A 872 28.14 -23.90 -27.79
C ALA A 872 28.31 -23.65 -26.30
N ARG A 873 28.07 -22.41 -25.87
CA ARG A 873 28.04 -22.02 -24.45
C ARG A 873 26.87 -22.73 -23.76
N SER A 874 27.12 -23.31 -22.59
CA SER A 874 26.11 -24.11 -21.87
C SER A 874 24.87 -23.31 -21.45
N GLY A 875 24.99 -21.99 -21.27
CA GLY A 875 23.92 -21.12 -20.83
C GLY A 875 22.67 -21.13 -21.71
N ALA A 876 22.78 -21.58 -22.97
CA ALA A 876 21.66 -21.69 -23.90
C ALA A 876 21.09 -23.11 -24.05
N ILE A 877 21.65 -24.12 -23.39
CA ILE A 877 21.33 -25.54 -23.63
C ILE A 877 20.74 -26.18 -22.38
N ARG A 878 19.63 -26.92 -22.55
CA ARG A 878 18.98 -27.70 -21.49
C ARG A 878 18.94 -29.17 -21.84
N PHE A 879 19.54 -30.00 -20.99
CA PHE A 879 19.39 -31.45 -21.08
C PHE A 879 17.92 -31.87 -20.95
N SER A 880 17.52 -32.89 -21.69
CA SER A 880 16.13 -33.37 -21.69
C SER A 880 15.73 -33.97 -20.34
N ASP A 881 16.70 -34.56 -19.63
CA ASP A 881 16.59 -35.11 -18.28
C ASP A 881 17.08 -34.12 -17.20
N ALA A 882 17.15 -32.81 -17.50
CA ALA A 882 17.65 -31.82 -16.55
C ALA A 882 16.87 -31.77 -15.22
N ALA A 883 15.66 -32.34 -15.14
CA ALA A 883 14.91 -32.47 -13.90
C ALA A 883 15.55 -33.45 -12.89
N SER A 884 16.26 -34.48 -13.35
CA SER A 884 17.01 -35.42 -12.50
C SER A 884 18.44 -34.98 -12.23
N MET A 885 18.94 -33.98 -12.94
CA MET A 885 20.30 -33.47 -12.77
C MET A 885 20.42 -32.52 -11.57
N GLN A 886 21.59 -32.48 -10.95
CA GLN A 886 21.88 -31.50 -9.90
C GLN A 886 22.10 -30.12 -10.51
N ARG A 887 21.14 -29.20 -10.33
CA ARG A 887 21.34 -27.79 -10.66
C ARG A 887 22.23 -27.11 -9.62
N ASP A 888 23.26 -26.42 -10.08
CA ASP A 888 24.26 -25.78 -9.22
C ASP A 888 24.85 -24.55 -9.93
N LEU A 889 24.63 -23.36 -9.36
CA LEU A 889 25.04 -22.10 -9.97
C LEU A 889 26.57 -21.93 -10.06
N SER A 890 27.35 -22.77 -9.37
CA SER A 890 28.81 -22.82 -9.51
C SER A 890 29.25 -23.24 -10.92
N TYR A 891 28.36 -23.84 -11.72
CA TYR A 891 28.60 -24.26 -13.11
C TYR A 891 27.87 -23.37 -14.13
N THR A 892 27.41 -22.18 -13.72
CA THR A 892 26.89 -21.19 -14.68
C THR A 892 28.02 -20.72 -15.58
N ASP A 893 27.86 -20.79 -16.90
CA ASP A 893 28.84 -20.22 -17.84
C ASP A 893 28.94 -18.69 -17.62
N SER A 894 30.12 -18.26 -17.17
CA SER A 894 30.36 -16.88 -16.72
C SER A 894 30.17 -15.85 -17.83
N HIS A 895 30.52 -16.19 -19.07
CA HIS A 895 30.42 -15.28 -20.20
C HIS A 895 28.97 -15.11 -20.65
N ALA A 896 28.19 -16.19 -20.74
CA ALA A 896 26.77 -16.17 -21.10
C ALA A 896 25.98 -15.37 -20.07
N ILE A 897 26.15 -15.67 -18.77
CA ILE A 897 25.41 -14.97 -17.71
C ILE A 897 25.79 -13.49 -17.67
N ALA A 898 27.08 -13.14 -17.79
CA ALA A 898 27.51 -11.76 -17.70
C ALA A 898 27.10 -10.90 -18.90
N THR A 899 27.21 -11.44 -20.11
CA THR A 899 26.79 -10.77 -21.35
C THR A 899 25.30 -10.45 -21.30
N GLU A 900 24.49 -11.37 -20.80
CA GLU A 900 23.06 -11.14 -20.64
C GLU A 900 22.78 -10.15 -19.49
N TRP A 901 23.48 -10.25 -18.36
CA TRP A 901 23.35 -9.31 -17.24
C TRP A 901 23.64 -7.86 -17.65
N LEU A 902 24.63 -7.65 -18.51
CA LEU A 902 25.03 -6.33 -19.01
C LEU A 902 23.95 -5.66 -19.86
N ARG A 903 22.96 -6.39 -20.41
CA ARG A 903 21.82 -5.80 -21.13
C ARG A 903 20.87 -5.01 -20.23
N TRP A 904 20.92 -5.25 -18.93
CA TRP A 904 20.07 -4.59 -17.93
C TRP A 904 20.65 -3.22 -17.51
N ASN A 905 20.86 -2.36 -18.50
CA ASN A 905 21.57 -1.09 -18.35
C ASN A 905 20.69 0.14 -18.63
N GLN A 906 19.39 -0.04 -18.81
CA GLN A 906 18.48 1.03 -19.27
C GLN A 906 17.40 1.39 -18.26
N ALA A 907 17.03 2.67 -18.23
CA ALA A 907 15.82 3.17 -17.58
C ALA A 907 15.10 4.17 -18.51
N GLY A 908 13.79 4.03 -18.67
CA GLY A 908 13.01 4.86 -19.63
C GLY A 908 13.50 4.75 -21.08
N GLY A 909 14.11 3.61 -21.46
CA GLY A 909 14.70 3.38 -22.79
C GLY A 909 16.07 4.02 -23.03
N LYS A 910 16.68 4.64 -22.01
CA LYS A 910 18.02 5.25 -22.09
C LYS A 910 19.04 4.45 -21.30
N VAL A 911 20.23 4.27 -21.85
CA VAL A 911 21.38 3.63 -21.18
C VAL A 911 21.98 4.56 -20.13
N TYR A 912 22.32 4.02 -18.96
CA TYR A 912 23.02 4.74 -17.90
C TYR A 912 24.34 4.07 -17.57
N ALA A 913 25.44 4.84 -17.61
CA ALA A 913 26.77 4.35 -17.25
C ALA A 913 26.81 3.69 -15.86
N GLY A 914 26.11 4.30 -14.88
CA GLY A 914 25.99 3.74 -13.53
C GLY A 914 25.35 2.34 -13.50
N LEU A 915 24.35 2.09 -14.35
CA LEU A 915 23.74 0.77 -14.46
C LEU A 915 24.70 -0.21 -15.14
N VAL A 916 25.36 0.19 -16.24
CA VAL A 916 26.37 -0.66 -16.90
C VAL A 916 27.44 -1.14 -15.92
N TYR A 917 28.04 -0.21 -15.16
CA TYR A 917 29.10 -0.56 -14.21
C TYR A 917 28.59 -1.33 -12.99
N ARG A 918 27.37 -1.07 -12.53
CA ARG A 918 26.73 -1.90 -11.49
C ARG A 918 26.50 -3.33 -11.98
N ARG A 919 25.98 -3.52 -13.20
CA ARG A 919 25.80 -4.86 -13.79
C ARG A 919 27.15 -5.57 -13.91
N LEU A 920 28.20 -4.86 -14.36
CA LEU A 920 29.55 -5.41 -14.40
C LEU A 920 30.07 -5.81 -13.00
N GLY A 921 29.85 -4.98 -11.99
CA GLY A 921 30.21 -5.31 -10.60
C GLY A 921 29.47 -6.56 -10.09
N GLU A 922 28.18 -6.67 -10.38
CA GLU A 922 27.38 -7.85 -10.03
C GLU A 922 27.88 -9.12 -10.71
N THR A 923 28.30 -9.07 -11.98
CA THR A 923 28.82 -10.25 -12.68
C THR A 923 30.20 -10.68 -12.16
N LYS A 924 31.06 -9.72 -11.78
CA LYS A 924 32.33 -9.97 -11.09
C LYS A 924 32.14 -10.70 -9.77
N VAL A 925 31.13 -10.32 -9.00
CA VAL A 925 30.76 -11.03 -7.77
C VAL A 925 30.14 -12.39 -8.10
N PHE A 926 29.13 -12.45 -8.96
CA PHE A 926 28.40 -13.68 -9.23
C PHE A 926 29.32 -14.84 -9.66
N SER A 927 30.17 -14.60 -10.65
CA SER A 927 31.01 -15.63 -11.27
C SER A 927 32.30 -15.90 -10.49
N PHE A 928 32.91 -14.86 -9.91
CA PHE A 928 34.28 -14.93 -9.38
C PHE A 928 34.42 -14.53 -7.91
N GLY A 929 33.35 -14.08 -7.25
CA GLY A 929 33.41 -13.61 -5.87
C GLY A 929 34.30 -12.37 -5.71
N ASN A 930 34.49 -11.59 -6.79
CA ASN A 930 35.40 -10.46 -6.80
C ASN A 930 34.71 -9.17 -6.34
N TYR A 931 34.43 -9.07 -5.03
CA TYR A 931 33.84 -7.88 -4.41
C TYR A 931 34.75 -6.65 -4.52
N THR A 932 36.07 -6.86 -4.50
CA THR A 932 37.08 -5.80 -4.60
C THR A 932 36.99 -5.06 -5.93
N GLU A 933 36.88 -5.76 -7.05
CA GLU A 933 36.69 -5.13 -8.37
C GLU A 933 35.25 -4.67 -8.62
N ALA A 934 34.28 -5.09 -7.81
CA ALA A 934 32.93 -4.56 -7.87
C ALA A 934 32.79 -3.22 -7.11
N ASP A 935 33.76 -2.88 -6.26
CA ASP A 935 33.78 -1.63 -5.52
C ASP A 935 34.06 -0.44 -6.42
N SER A 936 33.20 0.58 -6.39
CA SER A 936 33.34 1.79 -7.20
C SER A 936 34.63 2.59 -6.94
N ALA A 937 35.31 2.34 -5.81
CA ALA A 937 36.61 2.92 -5.50
C ALA A 937 37.79 2.20 -6.18
N ASN A 938 37.58 1.00 -6.72
CA ASN A 938 38.63 0.21 -7.35
C ASN A 938 38.90 0.65 -8.80
N ALA A 939 40.17 0.69 -9.22
CA ALA A 939 40.56 1.07 -10.57
C ALA A 939 39.99 0.15 -11.66
N ASN A 940 39.76 -1.12 -11.35
CA ASN A 940 39.17 -2.10 -12.24
C ASN A 940 37.64 -2.06 -12.25
N TYR A 941 36.97 -1.23 -11.44
CA TYR A 941 35.50 -1.20 -11.35
C TYR A 941 34.81 -1.14 -12.72
N LYS A 942 35.28 -0.24 -13.58
CA LYS A 942 34.73 0.01 -14.92
C LYS A 942 35.33 -0.87 -16.01
N ARG A 943 36.37 -1.65 -15.70
CA ARG A 943 37.12 -2.46 -16.67
C ARG A 943 36.50 -3.85 -16.83
N ASN A 944 36.43 -4.30 -18.07
CA ASN A 944 35.97 -5.64 -18.44
C ASN A 944 37.09 -6.68 -18.24
N THR A 945 37.45 -6.96 -16.98
CA THR A 945 38.59 -7.83 -16.61
C THR A 945 38.44 -9.30 -17.00
N TYR A 946 37.23 -9.71 -17.41
CA TYR A 946 36.90 -11.09 -17.77
C TYR A 946 36.46 -11.26 -19.24
N GLY A 947 36.58 -10.22 -20.06
CA GLY A 947 36.31 -10.28 -21.51
C GLY A 947 34.85 -10.62 -21.85
N TYR A 948 33.87 -10.06 -21.14
CA TYR A 948 32.45 -10.21 -21.43
C TYR A 948 32.05 -9.45 -22.69
N THR A 949 31.03 -9.92 -23.41
CA THR A 949 30.54 -9.18 -24.58
C THR A 949 29.58 -8.08 -24.13
N TYR A 950 29.88 -6.82 -24.48
CA TYR A 950 28.95 -5.72 -24.22
C TYR A 950 27.86 -5.69 -25.29
N PRO A 951 26.57 -5.54 -24.92
CA PRO A 951 25.55 -5.26 -25.91
C PRO A 951 25.84 -3.93 -26.61
N VAL A 952 25.44 -3.79 -27.88
CA VAL A 952 25.71 -2.59 -28.69
C VAL A 952 25.37 -1.29 -27.96
N SER A 953 24.28 -1.28 -27.19
CA SER A 953 23.85 -0.11 -26.41
C SER A 953 24.83 0.27 -25.29
N ALA A 954 25.62 -0.67 -24.78
CA ALA A 954 26.59 -0.47 -23.70
C ALA A 954 28.05 -0.39 -24.17
N GLN A 955 28.37 -0.76 -25.41
CA GLN A 955 29.73 -0.73 -25.97
C GLN A 955 30.48 0.60 -25.74
N PRO A 956 29.87 1.79 -25.82
CA PRO A 956 30.56 3.05 -25.54
C PRO A 956 31.10 3.20 -24.10
N TYR A 957 30.70 2.32 -23.18
CA TYR A 957 31.11 2.34 -21.77
C TYR A 957 32.14 1.27 -21.43
N GLU A 958 32.51 0.43 -22.38
CA GLU A 958 33.59 -0.55 -22.23
C GLU A 958 34.94 0.19 -22.12
N GLN A 959 35.72 -0.14 -21.08
CA GLN A 959 37.03 0.47 -20.77
C GLN A 959 38.16 -0.54 -20.83
#